data_AF-A0AAT9T8S2-F1
#
_entry.id   AF-A0AAT9T8S2-F1
#
_cell.length_a   1.000
_cell.length_b   1.000
_cell.length_c   1.000
_cell.angle_alpha   90.00
_cell.angle_beta   90.00
_cell.angle_gamma   90.00
#
_symmetry.space_group_name_H-M   'P 1'
#
loop_
_entity.id
_entity.type
_entity.pdbx_description
1 polymer ?
#
loop_
_entity_poly.entity_id
_entity_poly.type
_entity_poly.pdbx_seq_one_letter_code
_entity_poly.pdbx_strand_id
1 'polypeptide(L)'
;MSDKNPLKAAAEKAADILGVSSSPEGGVPGKPGPQSPPVDEPTRPREPLPPKHDQRGPAPMSPTGQDLAVDQAGMAQSGAYLTTAQGARLYDTDHSLKAGERGPVLLQDHHLREKITHFDHERIPERVVHARGAAAHGVFVGYGTATGVSKAAFLAEGVETPVFTRFSTVLGSRGSADTVRDTRGFATKFYTAEGVFDLVGNNIPVFFIQDAIKFPDIIHAGKPHPDREIPQAQSAHDTFWDFVTLHTEAAHHTLWNMSDRGIPRSYRTMEGFGVHTFRLVNAEGSTTLVKFHWKPKLGVHSLLWEEAQIINGVDPDFHRRDLADAIEAGAFPQWELGIQTFPDTPEQSFEGIDLLDPTKIVPEELAPVQPIGLLTLNANPSNFFAETEQVAFHVGHLVPGIDVTDDPLLAGRLFSYLDTQISRLGGPNFAQLPVNRPHAPVNDMLRDGMHQSAVHRGVAPYRPNSLDGGCPFLAGADTGAFIETPVTVPEASRRRAAPASFADHFTQPRLFWLSMTPVEQEHIIAAYTFELSKCYEQAVKERALKVLANIDPVLCEQVATGLGLPVPRATEPLGSPEPSPALSQVGEVWPTDGRVVGIVTDREGDLAGVRSVRDAVLRAGMVPLVIAPQGGVLDADGDPVTVQRTFANARSVEFDAVLLAGAPGRGDDAYGARDAKAAGPEAANGVATDPRVLLLLSEAFRHGKAVGGWGEVAGVLEAAGAPATRPGVVTGDSPGTVMDRVAELLGAHRVWERFPAAI
;
A
#
# COMPACT_ATOMS: atom_id res chain seq x y z
N MET A 1 -35.61 5.74 -4.35
CA MET A 1 -35.28 6.02 -5.77
C MET A 1 -33.94 6.71 -5.76
N SER A 2 -32.90 5.98 -6.14
CA SER A 2 -31.50 6.36 -5.99
C SER A 2 -31.13 7.37 -7.07
N ASP A 3 -30.66 8.54 -6.66
CA ASP A 3 -29.74 9.31 -7.47
C ASP A 3 -28.52 8.42 -7.73
N LYS A 4 -28.21 8.22 -9.02
CA LYS A 4 -27.04 7.46 -9.46
C LYS A 4 -25.82 8.09 -8.81
N ASN A 5 -25.07 7.30 -8.03
CA ASN A 5 -23.81 7.72 -7.43
C ASN A 5 -22.90 8.31 -8.52
N PRO A 6 -22.60 9.63 -8.51
CA PRO A 6 -21.78 10.25 -9.54
C PRO A 6 -20.37 9.67 -9.62
N LEU A 7 -19.87 9.04 -8.55
CA LEU A 7 -18.60 8.30 -8.55
C LEU A 7 -18.67 7.02 -9.39
N LYS A 8 -19.81 6.32 -9.35
CA LYS A 8 -20.04 5.14 -10.20
C LYS A 8 -20.08 5.54 -11.66
N ALA A 9 -20.72 6.66 -12.00
CA ALA A 9 -20.73 7.17 -13.37
C ALA A 9 -19.35 7.64 -13.86
N ALA A 10 -18.50 8.21 -12.99
CA ALA A 10 -17.13 8.59 -13.34
C ALA A 10 -16.21 7.36 -13.50
N ALA A 11 -16.35 6.35 -12.64
CA ALA A 11 -15.63 5.09 -12.73
C ALA A 11 -16.10 4.23 -13.91
N GLU A 12 -17.41 4.16 -14.18
CA GLU A 12 -18.00 3.53 -15.36
C GLU A 12 -17.55 4.26 -16.63
N LYS A 13 -17.51 5.60 -16.63
CA LYS A 13 -16.99 6.38 -17.75
C LYS A 13 -15.49 6.14 -17.95
N ALA A 14 -14.69 6.03 -16.89
CA ALA A 14 -13.28 5.66 -17.01
C ALA A 14 -13.13 4.21 -17.54
N ALA A 15 -13.92 3.26 -17.05
CA ALA A 15 -13.90 1.86 -17.52
C ALA A 15 -14.35 1.72 -18.98
N ASP A 16 -15.42 2.44 -19.38
CA ASP A 16 -15.94 2.50 -20.76
C ASP A 16 -14.95 3.18 -21.72
N ILE A 17 -14.27 4.24 -21.27
CA ILE A 17 -13.21 4.92 -22.06
C ILE A 17 -11.97 4.03 -22.23
N LEU A 18 -11.64 3.22 -21.22
CA LEU A 18 -10.44 2.37 -21.22
C LEU A 18 -10.65 1.01 -21.89
N GLY A 19 -11.87 0.67 -22.32
CA GLY A 19 -12.18 -0.60 -22.99
C GLY A 19 -12.00 -1.84 -22.11
N VAL A 20 -11.91 -1.68 -20.79
CA VAL A 20 -11.70 -2.78 -19.83
C VAL A 20 -13.06 -3.25 -19.34
N SER A 21 -13.62 -4.27 -20.00
CA SER A 21 -14.84 -4.95 -19.55
C SER A 21 -14.73 -6.45 -19.76
N SER A 22 -14.33 -7.14 -18.70
CA SER A 22 -14.87 -8.45 -18.32
C SER A 22 -14.45 -8.69 -16.87
N SER A 23 -15.35 -8.44 -15.90
CA SER A 23 -15.16 -8.94 -14.53
C SER A 23 -14.78 -10.43 -14.58
N PRO A 24 -14.00 -10.94 -13.61
CA PRO A 24 -13.56 -12.33 -13.63
C PRO A 24 -14.76 -13.26 -13.80
N GLU A 25 -14.60 -14.33 -14.56
CA GLU A 25 -15.65 -15.33 -14.75
C GLU A 25 -16.07 -15.92 -13.39
N GLY A 26 -17.31 -15.62 -12.96
CA GLY A 26 -17.84 -15.96 -11.63
C GLY A 26 -17.71 -14.86 -10.56
N GLY A 27 -17.16 -13.69 -10.90
CA GLY A 27 -17.08 -12.51 -10.05
C GLY A 27 -16.03 -12.54 -8.94
N VAL A 28 -15.20 -13.59 -8.88
CA VAL A 28 -14.16 -13.76 -7.85
C VAL A 28 -12.76 -13.65 -8.49
N PRO A 29 -11.90 -12.74 -8.02
CA PRO A 29 -10.53 -12.57 -8.54
C PRO A 29 -9.56 -13.66 -8.07
N GLY A 30 -8.33 -13.64 -8.58
CA GLY A 30 -7.24 -14.52 -8.15
C GLY A 30 -6.95 -15.71 -9.07
N LYS A 31 -7.58 -15.80 -10.26
CA LYS A 31 -7.23 -16.84 -11.24
C LYS A 31 -5.79 -16.60 -11.77
N PRO A 32 -4.93 -17.65 -11.85
CA PRO A 32 -3.52 -17.46 -12.26
C PRO A 32 -3.30 -17.07 -13.72
N GLY A 33 -4.25 -17.38 -14.60
CA GLY A 33 -4.12 -17.14 -16.04
C GLY A 33 -5.46 -16.77 -16.69
N PRO A 34 -5.43 -16.32 -17.95
CA PRO A 34 -6.62 -15.84 -18.67
C PRO A 34 -7.57 -16.98 -19.07
N GLN A 35 -7.11 -18.22 -19.02
CA GLN A 35 -7.84 -19.41 -19.43
C GLN A 35 -7.53 -20.56 -18.45
N SER A 36 -8.52 -21.39 -18.16
CA SER A 36 -8.33 -22.60 -17.34
C SER A 36 -7.44 -23.61 -18.09
N PRO A 37 -6.47 -24.25 -17.42
CA PRO A 37 -5.65 -25.29 -18.04
C PRO A 37 -6.47 -26.56 -18.30
N PRO A 38 -6.14 -27.34 -19.35
CA PRO A 38 -6.66 -28.70 -19.51
C PRO A 38 -6.14 -29.62 -18.41
N VAL A 39 -6.86 -30.71 -18.14
CA VAL A 39 -6.40 -31.77 -17.22
C VAL A 39 -5.18 -32.48 -17.78
N ASP A 40 -5.22 -32.81 -19.08
CA ASP A 40 -4.11 -33.46 -19.77
C ASP A 40 -3.00 -32.46 -20.10
N GLU A 41 -1.75 -32.91 -20.05
CA GLU A 41 -0.59 -32.11 -20.43
C GLU A 41 -0.73 -31.60 -21.88
N PRO A 42 -0.59 -30.28 -22.12
CA PRO A 42 -0.59 -29.75 -23.47
C PRO A 42 0.72 -30.11 -24.20
N THR A 43 0.66 -31.07 -25.12
CA THR A 43 1.82 -31.57 -25.89
C THR A 43 1.95 -30.99 -27.30
N ARG A 44 1.03 -30.14 -27.73
CA ARG A 44 1.04 -29.50 -29.06
C ARG A 44 1.55 -28.06 -28.97
N PRO A 45 2.54 -27.66 -29.78
CA PRO A 45 3.00 -26.28 -29.83
C PRO A 45 1.86 -25.33 -30.16
N ARG A 46 1.79 -24.22 -29.41
CA ARG A 46 0.90 -23.09 -29.65
C ARG A 46 1.58 -21.81 -29.21
N GLU A 47 1.12 -20.68 -29.72
CA GLU A 47 1.61 -19.38 -29.27
C GLU A 47 1.26 -19.13 -27.78
N PRO A 48 2.04 -18.27 -27.09
CA PRO A 48 1.76 -17.88 -25.70
C PRO A 48 0.33 -17.34 -25.51
N LEU A 49 -0.22 -17.59 -24.32
CA LEU A 49 -1.50 -16.99 -23.95
C LEU A 49 -1.37 -15.47 -23.82
N PRO A 50 -2.43 -14.70 -24.13
CA PRO A 50 -2.44 -13.26 -23.84
C PRO A 50 -2.33 -13.00 -22.32
N PRO A 51 -1.98 -11.79 -21.89
CA PRO A 51 -2.12 -11.40 -20.48
C PRO A 51 -3.57 -11.49 -20.01
N LYS A 52 -3.80 -11.50 -18.69
CA LYS A 52 -5.15 -11.36 -18.13
C LYS A 52 -5.74 -9.99 -18.46
N HIS A 53 -7.07 -9.86 -18.40
CA HIS A 53 -7.77 -8.60 -18.73
C HIS A 53 -7.38 -7.43 -17.83
N ASP A 54 -6.94 -7.72 -16.61
CA ASP A 54 -6.50 -6.76 -15.60
C ASP A 54 -5.01 -6.43 -15.67
N GLN A 55 -4.25 -7.09 -16.55
CA GLN A 55 -2.79 -6.92 -16.63
C GLN A 55 -2.40 -6.01 -17.79
N ARG A 56 -1.42 -5.13 -17.53
CA ARG A 56 -0.81 -4.27 -18.54
C ARG A 56 0.70 -4.19 -18.30
N GLY A 57 1.49 -4.22 -19.37
CA GLY A 57 2.94 -3.98 -19.28
C GLY A 57 3.27 -2.49 -19.32
N PRO A 58 4.56 -2.09 -19.23
CA PRO A 58 4.97 -0.73 -19.49
C PRO A 58 4.61 -0.28 -20.92
N ALA A 59 4.40 1.02 -21.12
CA ALA A 59 4.23 1.56 -22.47
C ALA A 59 5.47 1.23 -23.33
N PRO A 60 5.30 0.90 -24.62
CA PRO A 60 6.40 0.55 -25.51
C PRO A 60 7.18 1.79 -25.95
N MET A 61 7.81 2.47 -24.99
CA MET A 61 8.68 3.61 -25.22
C MET A 61 10.11 3.12 -25.52
N SER A 62 10.80 3.78 -26.44
CA SER A 62 12.25 3.62 -26.61
C SER A 62 13.03 4.15 -25.39
N PRO A 63 14.29 3.76 -25.19
CA PRO A 63 15.16 4.36 -24.17
C PRO A 63 15.29 5.89 -24.25
N THR A 64 14.98 6.49 -25.41
CA THR A 64 15.02 7.94 -25.65
C THR A 64 13.63 8.60 -25.59
N GLY A 65 12.63 7.92 -25.02
CA GLY A 65 11.29 8.45 -24.79
C GLY A 65 10.42 8.65 -26.04
N GLN A 66 10.77 8.01 -27.17
CA GLN A 66 9.91 7.96 -28.36
C GLN A 66 8.92 6.79 -28.25
N ASP A 67 7.66 7.03 -28.60
CA ASP A 67 6.66 5.98 -28.79
C ASP A 67 7.05 5.10 -29.99
N LEU A 68 7.17 3.79 -29.77
CA LEU A 68 7.54 2.85 -30.81
C LEU A 68 6.37 2.49 -31.75
N ALA A 69 5.14 2.90 -31.43
CA ALA A 69 3.92 2.59 -32.17
C ALA A 69 3.74 1.08 -32.43
N VAL A 70 4.24 0.24 -31.52
CA VAL A 70 4.07 -1.21 -31.53
C VAL A 70 3.09 -1.62 -30.44
N ASP A 71 2.38 -2.72 -30.66
CA ASP A 71 1.59 -3.33 -29.60
C ASP A 71 2.50 -3.87 -28.48
N GLN A 72 1.99 -3.92 -27.25
CA GLN A 72 2.74 -4.46 -26.09
C GLN A 72 3.20 -5.90 -26.33
N ALA A 73 2.44 -6.71 -27.08
CA ALA A 73 2.85 -8.07 -27.44
C ALA A 73 4.16 -8.11 -28.26
N GLY A 74 4.51 -7.02 -28.95
CA GLY A 74 5.78 -6.88 -29.68
C GLY A 74 7.02 -6.86 -28.77
N MET A 75 6.84 -6.57 -27.48
CA MET A 75 7.90 -6.61 -26.45
C MET A 75 7.90 -7.90 -25.62
N ALA A 76 6.95 -8.81 -25.88
CA ALA A 76 6.77 -10.06 -25.14
C ALA A 76 7.34 -11.28 -25.89
N GLN A 77 7.29 -12.44 -25.25
CA GLN A 77 7.56 -13.73 -25.91
C GLN A 77 6.47 -14.02 -26.95
N SER A 78 6.87 -14.45 -28.15
CA SER A 78 5.97 -14.54 -29.32
C SER A 78 6.16 -15.80 -30.17
N GLY A 79 6.75 -16.86 -29.62
CA GLY A 79 6.99 -18.11 -30.35
C GLY A 79 6.47 -19.35 -29.63
N ALA A 80 5.97 -20.31 -30.41
CA ALA A 80 5.44 -21.58 -29.92
C ALA A 80 6.47 -22.61 -29.41
N TYR A 81 7.77 -22.32 -29.48
CA TYR A 81 8.84 -23.25 -29.12
C TYR A 81 9.75 -22.67 -28.04
N LEU A 82 10.17 -23.50 -27.10
CA LEU A 82 11.20 -23.15 -26.12
C LEU A 82 12.55 -22.92 -26.84
N THR A 83 13.24 -21.84 -26.48
CA THR A 83 14.55 -21.49 -27.02
C THR A 83 15.57 -21.19 -25.92
N THR A 84 16.85 -21.20 -26.30
CA THR A 84 17.91 -20.50 -25.57
C THR A 84 17.68 -18.99 -25.61
N ALA A 85 18.41 -18.22 -24.79
CA ALA A 85 18.37 -16.75 -24.83
C ALA A 85 18.91 -16.17 -26.15
N GLN A 86 19.66 -16.99 -26.92
CA GLN A 86 20.14 -16.66 -28.27
C GLN A 86 19.18 -17.08 -29.39
N GLY A 87 17.98 -17.59 -29.05
CA GLY A 87 16.93 -17.95 -30.02
C GLY A 87 17.07 -19.34 -30.66
N ALA A 88 17.97 -20.20 -30.18
CA ALA A 88 18.09 -21.58 -30.68
C ALA A 88 17.00 -22.47 -30.06
N ARG A 89 16.25 -23.20 -30.88
CA ARG A 89 15.20 -24.12 -30.41
C ARG A 89 15.80 -25.33 -29.69
N LEU A 90 15.10 -25.80 -28.66
CA LEU A 90 15.50 -26.94 -27.84
C LEU A 90 14.61 -28.14 -28.12
N TYR A 91 15.20 -29.33 -28.19
CA TYR A 91 14.46 -30.60 -28.34
C TYR A 91 14.22 -31.29 -27.00
N ASP A 92 14.99 -30.94 -25.96
CA ASP A 92 14.92 -31.50 -24.60
C ASP A 92 15.42 -30.45 -23.59
N THR A 93 14.73 -30.30 -22.47
CA THR A 93 15.17 -29.49 -21.32
C THR A 93 15.05 -30.22 -19.98
N ASP A 94 14.65 -31.49 -19.99
CA ASP A 94 14.50 -32.33 -18.80
C ASP A 94 15.82 -33.04 -18.48
N HIS A 95 16.69 -33.19 -19.48
CA HIS A 95 17.96 -33.89 -19.35
C HIS A 95 19.15 -33.02 -19.75
N SER A 96 20.21 -33.07 -18.95
CA SER A 96 21.53 -32.56 -19.36
C SER A 96 22.18 -33.49 -20.39
N LEU A 97 23.02 -32.91 -21.25
CA LEU A 97 23.89 -33.65 -22.16
C LEU A 97 24.98 -34.39 -21.38
N LYS A 98 25.05 -35.72 -21.56
CA LYS A 98 25.94 -36.64 -20.84
C LYS A 98 26.74 -37.53 -21.78
N ALA A 99 27.88 -38.06 -21.32
CA ALA A 99 28.60 -39.14 -22.00
C ALA A 99 27.90 -40.50 -21.81
N GLY A 100 26.79 -40.70 -22.52
CA GLY A 100 25.87 -41.83 -22.32
C GLY A 100 24.83 -41.56 -21.23
N GLU A 101 23.74 -42.32 -21.22
CA GLU A 101 22.56 -42.05 -20.37
C GLU A 101 22.88 -41.94 -18.87
N ARG A 102 23.88 -42.70 -18.41
CA ARG A 102 24.36 -42.76 -17.02
C ARG A 102 25.76 -42.15 -16.82
N GLY A 103 26.30 -41.47 -17.83
CA GLY A 103 27.63 -40.87 -17.77
C GLY A 103 27.64 -39.48 -17.13
N PRO A 104 28.83 -38.87 -17.01
CA PRO A 104 28.98 -37.50 -16.51
C PRO A 104 28.34 -36.48 -17.45
N VAL A 105 27.86 -35.36 -16.89
CA VAL A 105 27.40 -34.18 -17.63
C VAL A 105 28.58 -33.52 -18.34
N LEU A 106 28.38 -33.13 -19.60
CA LEU A 106 29.42 -32.55 -20.43
C LEU A 106 29.38 -31.02 -20.38
N LEU A 107 30.54 -30.39 -20.18
CA LEU A 107 30.65 -28.92 -20.14
C LEU A 107 30.22 -28.24 -21.46
N GLN A 108 30.25 -28.97 -22.58
CA GLN A 108 29.77 -28.47 -23.87
C GLN A 108 28.25 -28.23 -23.92
N ASP A 109 27.49 -28.71 -22.93
CA ASP A 109 26.06 -28.42 -22.79
C ASP A 109 25.84 -26.91 -22.59
N HIS A 110 25.45 -26.22 -23.65
CA HIS A 110 25.25 -24.78 -23.63
C HIS A 110 23.91 -24.40 -23.01
N HIS A 111 22.87 -25.23 -23.19
CA HIS A 111 21.55 -24.98 -22.62
C HIS A 111 21.59 -25.09 -21.10
N LEU A 112 22.20 -26.15 -20.56
CA LEU A 112 22.39 -26.31 -19.11
C LEU A 112 23.09 -25.10 -18.52
N ARG A 113 24.24 -24.71 -19.09
CA ARG A 113 25.03 -23.58 -18.58
C ARG A 113 24.25 -22.28 -18.65
N GLU A 114 23.63 -21.97 -19.79
CA GLU A 114 22.88 -20.72 -19.96
C GLU A 114 21.68 -20.63 -18.99
N LYS A 115 20.88 -21.70 -18.88
CA LYS A 115 19.71 -21.75 -17.97
C LYS A 115 20.12 -21.58 -16.52
N ILE A 116 21.15 -22.29 -16.06
CA ILE A 116 21.63 -22.21 -14.67
C ILE A 116 22.30 -20.86 -14.40
N THR A 117 23.13 -20.34 -15.32
CA THR A 117 23.73 -19.00 -15.17
C THR A 117 22.66 -17.92 -15.05
N HIS A 118 21.61 -17.92 -15.89
CA HIS A 118 20.54 -16.94 -15.72
C HIS A 118 19.85 -17.08 -14.35
N PHE A 119 19.51 -18.31 -13.94
CA PHE A 119 18.89 -18.60 -12.64
C PHE A 119 19.73 -18.09 -11.46
N ASP A 120 21.04 -18.38 -11.47
CA ASP A 120 21.99 -17.99 -10.41
C ASP A 120 22.12 -16.45 -10.28
N HIS A 121 21.75 -15.71 -11.32
CA HIS A 121 21.84 -14.25 -11.41
C HIS A 121 20.47 -13.54 -11.44
N GLU A 122 19.38 -14.21 -11.07
CA GLU A 122 18.04 -13.60 -11.05
C GLU A 122 17.84 -12.52 -9.98
N ARG A 123 18.59 -12.55 -8.88
CA ARG A 123 18.38 -11.64 -7.74
C ARG A 123 19.24 -10.39 -7.90
N ILE A 124 18.59 -9.23 -7.76
CA ILE A 124 19.24 -7.93 -7.57
C ILE A 124 19.14 -7.52 -6.09
N PRO A 125 19.93 -6.54 -5.62
CA PRO A 125 19.73 -5.97 -4.29
C PRO A 125 18.29 -5.47 -4.13
N GLU A 126 17.67 -5.74 -2.99
CA GLU A 126 16.41 -5.08 -2.63
C GLU A 126 16.63 -3.59 -2.33
N ARG A 127 15.54 -2.82 -2.23
CA ARG A 127 15.63 -1.44 -1.74
C ARG A 127 16.11 -1.44 -0.28
N VAL A 128 17.00 -0.52 0.09
CA VAL A 128 17.54 -0.40 1.46
C VAL A 128 16.45 -0.22 2.52
N VAL A 129 15.40 0.53 2.16
CA VAL A 129 14.15 0.72 2.88
C VAL A 129 13.00 0.53 1.90
N HIS A 130 11.80 0.25 2.40
CA HIS A 130 10.64 0.00 1.54
C HIS A 130 10.82 -1.18 0.58
N ALA A 131 11.58 -2.21 0.99
CA ALA A 131 11.85 -3.39 0.19
C ALA A 131 10.57 -4.17 -0.12
N ARG A 132 9.72 -4.38 0.90
CA ARG A 132 8.42 -5.03 0.75
C ARG A 132 7.39 -4.04 0.18
N GLY A 133 6.82 -4.37 -0.97
CA GLY A 133 5.79 -3.55 -1.61
C GLY A 133 5.04 -4.23 -2.75
N ALA A 134 4.05 -3.51 -3.28
CA ALA A 134 3.22 -3.88 -4.42
C ALA A 134 2.94 -2.63 -5.27
N ALA A 135 2.71 -2.79 -6.56
CA ALA A 135 2.47 -1.67 -7.46
C ALA A 135 1.42 -2.00 -8.51
N ALA A 136 0.83 -0.95 -9.07
CA ALA A 136 -0.14 -1.03 -10.14
C ALA A 136 0.00 0.16 -11.10
N HIS A 137 -0.43 -0.06 -12.34
CA HIS A 137 -0.60 1.00 -13.32
C HIS A 137 -1.92 1.73 -13.13
N GLY A 138 -1.98 2.97 -13.59
CA GLY A 138 -3.20 3.76 -13.54
C GLY A 138 -3.14 5.00 -14.43
N VAL A 139 -4.11 5.87 -14.21
CA VAL A 139 -4.21 7.18 -14.84
C VAL A 139 -4.49 8.23 -13.75
N PHE A 140 -3.81 9.36 -13.85
CA PHE A 140 -4.15 10.58 -13.13
C PHE A 140 -4.86 11.56 -14.07
N VAL A 141 -5.95 12.17 -13.62
CA VAL A 141 -6.68 13.19 -14.37
C VAL A 141 -6.64 14.51 -13.61
N GLY A 142 -6.04 15.54 -14.20
CA GLY A 142 -5.97 16.89 -13.63
C GLY A 142 -7.33 17.59 -13.63
N TYR A 143 -7.67 18.28 -12.54
CA TYR A 143 -8.91 19.07 -12.45
C TYR A 143 -8.77 20.49 -12.98
N GLY A 144 -7.54 20.97 -13.24
CA GLY A 144 -7.29 22.36 -13.63
C GLY A 144 -7.34 23.38 -12.48
N THR A 145 -7.73 22.97 -11.27
CA THR A 145 -7.84 23.87 -10.11
C THR A 145 -6.49 24.36 -9.58
N ALA A 146 -5.39 23.70 -9.94
CA ALA A 146 -4.03 24.10 -9.56
C ALA A 146 -3.35 25.09 -10.52
N THR A 147 -3.97 25.43 -11.67
CA THR A 147 -3.30 26.25 -12.71
C THR A 147 -2.96 27.67 -12.26
N GLY A 148 -3.67 28.18 -11.24
CA GLY A 148 -3.37 29.49 -10.64
C GLY A 148 -2.07 29.52 -9.83
N VAL A 149 -1.60 28.35 -9.35
CA VAL A 149 -0.41 28.22 -8.50
C VAL A 149 0.71 27.40 -9.13
N SER A 150 0.43 26.62 -10.18
CA SER A 150 1.44 25.82 -10.90
C SER A 150 1.22 25.84 -12.41
N LYS A 151 2.32 25.88 -13.16
CA LYS A 151 2.34 25.70 -14.62
C LYS A 151 2.57 24.25 -15.07
N ALA A 152 2.61 23.28 -14.15
CA ALA A 152 2.87 21.89 -14.49
C ALA A 152 1.76 21.32 -15.39
N ALA A 153 2.15 20.88 -16.60
CA ALA A 153 1.18 20.52 -17.65
C ALA A 153 0.18 19.42 -17.24
N PHE A 154 0.62 18.46 -16.42
CA PHE A 154 -0.24 17.34 -15.98
C PHE A 154 -1.38 17.75 -15.03
N LEU A 155 -1.34 18.97 -14.48
CA LEU A 155 -2.36 19.51 -13.58
C LEU A 155 -3.46 20.30 -14.31
N ALA A 156 -3.32 20.51 -15.62
CA ALA A 156 -4.35 21.17 -16.42
C ALA A 156 -5.64 20.33 -16.51
N GLU A 157 -6.77 21.01 -16.74
CA GLU A 157 -8.09 20.38 -16.75
C GLU A 157 -8.19 19.26 -17.80
N GLY A 158 -8.61 18.07 -17.36
CA GLY A 158 -8.86 16.93 -18.23
C GLY A 158 -7.60 16.28 -18.81
N VAL A 159 -6.40 16.74 -18.43
CA VAL A 159 -5.15 16.09 -18.86
C VAL A 159 -5.03 14.73 -18.18
N GLU A 160 -5.06 13.68 -19.01
CA GLU A 160 -4.82 12.31 -18.57
C GLU A 160 -3.33 12.01 -18.61
N THR A 161 -2.78 11.59 -17.48
CA THR A 161 -1.37 11.28 -17.31
C THR A 161 -1.24 9.83 -16.86
N PRO A 162 -0.59 8.94 -17.65
CA PRO A 162 -0.27 7.60 -17.21
C PRO A 162 0.55 7.65 -15.91
N VAL A 163 0.28 6.71 -15.01
CA VAL A 163 1.03 6.59 -13.76
C VAL A 163 1.39 5.16 -13.42
N PHE A 164 2.46 5.02 -12.63
CA PHE A 164 2.78 3.78 -11.93
C PHE A 164 2.95 4.08 -10.44
N THR A 165 2.14 3.44 -9.59
CA THR A 165 2.12 3.69 -8.16
C THR A 165 2.58 2.46 -7.40
N ARG A 166 3.53 2.63 -6.48
CA ARG A 166 4.03 1.58 -5.59
C ARG A 166 3.75 1.93 -4.14
N PHE A 167 3.13 0.98 -3.45
CA PHE A 167 2.95 0.97 -2.00
C PHE A 167 3.96 0.06 -1.34
N SER A 168 4.29 0.32 -0.08
CA SER A 168 5.31 -0.46 0.65
C SER A 168 5.21 -0.31 2.15
N THR A 169 5.79 -1.25 2.92
CA THR A 169 6.21 -1.01 4.31
C THR A 169 7.56 -0.28 4.32
N VAL A 170 8.28 -0.16 5.44
CA VAL A 170 9.61 0.49 5.51
C VAL A 170 10.70 -0.47 5.97
N LEU A 171 10.52 -1.08 7.15
CA LEU A 171 11.59 -1.79 7.85
C LEU A 171 11.86 -3.18 7.28
N GLY A 172 10.80 -3.88 6.88
CA GLY A 172 10.89 -5.26 6.43
C GLY A 172 11.71 -5.44 5.15
N SER A 173 12.46 -6.55 5.08
CA SER A 173 13.04 -7.03 3.82
C SER A 173 11.96 -7.48 2.84
N ARG A 174 12.28 -7.71 1.56
CA ARG A 174 11.29 -7.94 0.49
C ARG A 174 10.30 -9.10 0.73
N GLY A 175 10.68 -10.06 1.57
CA GLY A 175 9.87 -11.22 1.97
C GLY A 175 9.12 -11.08 3.30
N SER A 176 9.13 -9.90 3.94
CA SER A 176 8.35 -9.67 5.15
C SER A 176 6.84 -9.63 4.87
N ALA A 177 6.03 -9.61 5.94
CA ALA A 177 4.59 -9.53 5.84
C ALA A 177 4.08 -8.09 5.59
N ASP A 178 2.88 -7.96 4.99
CA ASP A 178 2.26 -6.69 4.63
C ASP A 178 1.61 -5.94 5.81
N THR A 179 0.93 -6.66 6.70
CA THR A 179 0.12 -6.09 7.80
C THR A 179 0.92 -5.90 9.09
N VAL A 180 2.21 -5.59 8.99
CA VAL A 180 3.03 -5.21 10.16
C VAL A 180 2.67 -3.82 10.67
N ARG A 181 2.99 -3.49 11.92
CA ARG A 181 2.93 -2.09 12.39
C ARG A 181 4.14 -1.36 11.84
N ASP A 182 3.91 -0.45 10.90
CA ASP A 182 4.97 0.28 10.21
C ASP A 182 4.39 1.52 9.50
N THR A 183 5.26 2.43 9.08
CA THR A 183 4.88 3.41 8.06
C THR A 183 4.62 2.71 6.73
N ARG A 184 3.73 3.26 5.90
CA ARG A 184 3.58 2.83 4.51
C ARG A 184 4.10 3.88 3.56
N GLY A 185 4.93 3.47 2.60
CA GLY A 185 5.31 4.31 1.46
C GLY A 185 4.19 4.37 0.43
N PHE A 186 3.99 5.54 -0.18
CA PHE A 186 3.05 5.80 -1.27
C PHE A 186 3.79 6.62 -2.34
N ALA A 187 4.39 5.93 -3.32
CA ALA A 187 5.17 6.55 -4.39
C ALA A 187 4.41 6.49 -5.72
N THR A 188 4.19 7.63 -6.36
CA THR A 188 3.51 7.73 -7.66
C THR A 188 4.42 8.38 -8.68
N LYS A 189 4.66 7.68 -9.80
CA LYS A 189 5.39 8.16 -10.97
C LYS A 189 4.39 8.65 -12.01
N PHE A 190 4.52 9.90 -12.41
CA PHE A 190 3.71 10.53 -13.45
C PHE A 190 4.54 10.63 -14.73
N TYR A 191 4.09 9.97 -15.79
CA TYR A 191 4.75 10.06 -17.10
C TYR A 191 4.16 11.24 -17.88
N THR A 192 4.59 12.46 -17.54
CA THR A 192 4.05 13.69 -18.13
C THR A 192 4.66 13.97 -19.51
N ALA A 193 4.03 14.87 -20.27
CA ALA A 193 4.57 15.36 -21.54
C ALA A 193 5.87 16.18 -21.40
N GLU A 194 6.19 16.65 -20.19
CA GLU A 194 7.34 17.52 -19.89
C GLU A 194 8.41 16.82 -19.03
N GLY A 195 8.37 15.48 -19.00
CA GLY A 195 9.28 14.65 -18.21
C GLY A 195 8.56 13.83 -17.14
N VAL A 196 9.34 13.11 -16.34
CA VAL A 196 8.79 12.32 -15.23
C VAL A 196 8.72 13.18 -13.97
N PHE A 197 7.56 13.19 -13.32
CA PHE A 197 7.41 13.69 -11.96
C PHE A 197 7.20 12.51 -11.00
N ASP A 198 7.93 12.45 -9.89
CA ASP A 198 7.71 11.44 -8.85
C ASP A 198 7.28 12.10 -7.53
N LEU A 199 6.05 11.82 -7.10
CA LEU A 199 5.59 12.15 -5.76
C LEU A 199 5.85 10.97 -4.83
N VAL A 200 6.95 11.03 -4.06
CA VAL A 200 7.42 9.94 -3.20
C VAL A 200 7.07 10.21 -1.73
N GLY A 201 5.84 9.86 -1.36
CA GLY A 201 5.25 10.13 -0.05
C GLY A 201 5.15 8.90 0.87
N ASN A 202 4.50 9.13 2.02
CA ASN A 202 4.12 8.11 3.01
C ASN A 202 2.64 8.24 3.37
N ASN A 203 2.07 7.26 4.08
CA ASN A 203 0.71 7.34 4.64
C ASN A 203 0.60 8.13 5.97
N ILE A 204 1.72 8.66 6.46
CA ILE A 204 1.83 9.49 7.65
C ILE A 204 2.36 10.87 7.21
N PRO A 205 1.77 11.99 7.67
CA PRO A 205 2.03 13.33 7.14
C PRO A 205 3.34 13.97 7.62
N VAL A 206 4.07 13.30 8.51
CA VAL A 206 5.34 13.75 9.10
C VAL A 206 6.39 12.67 9.00
N PHE A 207 7.66 13.00 9.24
CA PHE A 207 8.76 12.04 9.33
C PHE A 207 9.34 11.96 10.75
N PHE A 208 10.12 10.91 11.04
CA PHE A 208 10.75 10.70 12.37
C PHE A 208 11.87 11.70 12.69
N ILE A 209 12.46 12.33 11.68
CA ILE A 209 13.68 13.12 11.83
C ILE A 209 13.58 14.39 10.99
N GLN A 210 14.32 15.41 11.41
CA GLN A 210 14.34 16.73 10.77
C GLN A 210 15.41 16.82 9.67
N ASP A 211 16.57 16.17 9.84
CA ASP A 211 17.71 16.27 8.93
C ASP A 211 18.08 14.90 8.35
N ALA A 212 18.30 14.83 7.04
CA ALA A 212 18.64 13.60 6.33
C ALA A 212 19.91 12.91 6.83
N ILE A 213 20.83 13.62 7.49
CA ILE A 213 22.04 13.00 8.07
C ILE A 213 21.71 11.96 9.14
N LYS A 214 20.55 12.08 9.80
CA LYS A 214 20.05 11.12 10.80
C LYS A 214 19.32 9.93 10.17
N PHE A 215 19.09 9.92 8.86
CA PHE A 215 18.34 8.87 8.19
C PHE A 215 18.96 7.48 8.38
N PRO A 216 20.28 7.26 8.24
CA PRO A 216 20.87 5.97 8.55
C PRO A 216 20.67 5.55 10.01
N ASP A 217 20.70 6.50 10.96
CA ASP A 217 20.58 6.19 12.38
C ASP A 217 19.19 5.67 12.75
N ILE A 218 18.11 6.35 12.31
CA ILE A 218 16.75 5.88 12.58
C ILE A 218 16.46 4.55 11.86
N ILE A 219 16.95 4.39 10.62
CA ILE A 219 16.76 3.14 9.88
C ILE A 219 17.53 2.00 10.53
N HIS A 220 18.78 2.20 10.96
CA HIS A 220 19.53 1.19 11.72
C HIS A 220 18.87 0.87 13.07
N ALA A 221 18.31 1.88 13.73
CA ALA A 221 17.63 1.71 15.01
C ALA A 221 16.37 0.85 14.88
N GLY A 222 15.58 1.02 13.82
CA GLY A 222 14.34 0.27 13.55
C GLY A 222 14.51 -1.03 12.76
N LYS A 223 15.60 -1.19 11.99
CA LYS A 223 15.93 -2.45 11.31
C LYS A 223 16.33 -3.54 12.32
N PRO A 224 16.36 -4.82 11.91
CA PRO A 224 16.77 -5.91 12.78
C PRO A 224 18.16 -5.69 13.38
N HIS A 225 18.40 -6.14 14.61
CA HIS A 225 19.68 -5.97 15.29
C HIS A 225 20.84 -6.54 14.46
N PRO A 226 21.99 -5.85 14.34
CA PRO A 226 23.05 -6.25 13.41
C PRO A 226 23.82 -7.51 13.83
N ASP A 227 23.71 -7.96 15.08
CA ASP A 227 24.37 -9.16 15.59
C ASP A 227 23.64 -10.46 15.21
N ARG A 228 22.32 -10.40 15.00
CA ARG A 228 21.46 -11.58 14.83
C ARG A 228 20.30 -11.42 13.85
N GLU A 229 20.11 -10.23 13.30
CA GLU A 229 19.04 -9.89 12.35
C GLU A 229 17.62 -10.14 12.89
N ILE A 230 17.37 -9.75 14.15
CA ILE A 230 16.06 -9.87 14.81
C ILE A 230 15.69 -8.54 15.48
N PRO A 231 14.40 -8.13 15.48
CA PRO A 231 13.25 -8.76 14.82
C PRO A 231 13.04 -8.27 13.37
N GLN A 232 12.40 -9.10 12.54
CA GLN A 232 12.02 -8.70 11.17
C GLN A 232 10.74 -7.85 11.19
N ALA A 233 10.81 -6.70 10.52
CA ALA A 233 9.67 -5.80 10.25
C ALA A 233 8.86 -5.38 11.49
N GLN A 234 9.51 -5.11 12.61
CA GLN A 234 8.87 -4.71 13.87
C GLN A 234 9.75 -3.67 14.58
N SER A 235 9.17 -2.56 15.05
CA SER A 235 9.86 -1.57 15.89
C SER A 235 9.92 -1.95 17.37
N ALA A 236 9.28 -3.06 17.76
CA ALA A 236 9.14 -3.52 19.14
C ALA A 236 10.42 -4.18 19.69
N HIS A 237 11.51 -3.41 19.75
CA HIS A 237 12.81 -3.82 20.30
C HIS A 237 13.62 -2.62 20.81
N ASP A 238 14.61 -2.92 21.65
CA ASP A 238 15.38 -1.92 22.40
C ASP A 238 16.04 -0.85 21.53
N THR A 239 16.65 -1.19 20.39
CA THR A 239 17.39 -0.20 19.58
C THR A 239 16.50 0.88 18.98
N PHE A 240 15.27 0.54 18.56
CA PHE A 240 14.31 1.52 18.05
C PHE A 240 13.88 2.44 19.18
N TRP A 241 13.44 1.86 20.29
CA TRP A 241 12.94 2.59 21.45
C TRP A 241 14.04 3.41 22.15
N ASP A 242 15.29 2.94 22.14
CA ASP A 242 16.43 3.72 22.63
C ASP A 242 16.65 4.98 21.78
N PHE A 243 16.63 4.85 20.45
CA PHE A 243 16.77 5.99 19.54
C PHE A 243 15.64 7.00 19.71
N VAL A 244 14.38 6.59 19.58
CA VAL A 244 13.24 7.54 19.60
C VAL A 244 13.04 8.19 20.97
N THR A 245 13.56 7.58 22.05
CA THR A 245 13.50 8.19 23.39
C THR A 245 14.66 9.14 23.70
N LEU A 246 15.76 9.05 22.95
CA LEU A 246 16.88 10.02 23.01
C LEU A 246 16.76 11.13 21.97
N HIS A 247 16.00 10.89 20.91
CA HIS A 247 15.86 11.75 19.74
C HIS A 247 14.43 12.27 19.64
N THR A 248 14.08 13.22 20.51
CA THR A 248 12.68 13.58 20.80
C THR A 248 11.90 14.16 19.62
N GLU A 249 12.56 14.66 18.57
CA GLU A 249 11.90 15.06 17.30
C GLU A 249 11.11 13.90 16.65
N ALA A 250 11.46 12.64 16.98
CA ALA A 250 10.76 11.43 16.52
C ALA A 250 9.40 11.19 17.20
N ALA A 251 9.06 11.93 18.27
CA ALA A 251 7.86 11.68 19.07
C ALA A 251 6.57 11.75 18.23
N HIS A 252 6.46 12.72 17.32
CA HIS A 252 5.23 12.92 16.54
C HIS A 252 4.97 11.74 15.61
N HIS A 253 5.95 11.37 14.79
CA HIS A 253 5.81 10.23 13.90
C HIS A 253 5.64 8.91 14.68
N THR A 254 6.34 8.72 15.80
CA THR A 254 6.18 7.53 16.64
C THR A 254 4.74 7.38 17.12
N LEU A 255 4.08 8.47 17.51
CA LEU A 255 2.69 8.46 17.94
C LEU A 255 1.73 8.06 16.79
N TRP A 256 1.96 8.55 15.58
CA TRP A 256 1.25 8.09 14.38
C TRP A 256 1.46 6.59 14.12
N ASN A 257 2.69 6.10 14.21
CA ASN A 257 3.01 4.69 14.00
C ASN A 257 2.39 3.77 15.08
N MET A 258 2.26 4.27 16.32
CA MET A 258 1.57 3.57 17.41
C MET A 258 0.04 3.66 17.30
N SER A 259 -0.50 4.63 16.57
CA SER A 259 -1.91 4.61 16.19
C SER A 259 -2.21 3.53 15.17
N ASP A 260 -3.49 3.30 14.92
CA ASP A 260 -3.94 2.33 13.92
C ASP A 260 -3.53 2.73 12.49
N ARG A 261 -3.12 3.99 12.25
CA ARG A 261 -2.51 4.42 10.96
C ARG A 261 -1.26 3.58 10.59
N GLY A 262 -0.60 2.95 11.56
CA GLY A 262 0.51 2.02 11.35
C GLY A 262 0.09 0.63 10.86
N ILE A 263 -1.20 0.29 10.89
CA ILE A 263 -1.75 -1.01 10.49
C ILE A 263 -2.99 -0.85 9.58
N PRO A 264 -2.85 -0.19 8.41
CA PRO A 264 -3.99 0.05 7.52
C PRO A 264 -4.66 -1.26 7.07
N ARG A 265 -5.97 -1.22 6.81
CA ARG A 265 -6.74 -2.37 6.31
C ARG A 265 -6.33 -2.76 4.90
N SER A 266 -6.02 -1.76 4.08
CA SER A 266 -5.57 -1.92 2.71
C SER A 266 -4.76 -0.68 2.31
N TYR A 267 -3.91 -0.81 1.29
CA TYR A 267 -3.37 0.38 0.62
C TYR A 267 -4.49 1.29 0.11
N ARG A 268 -5.63 0.73 -0.31
CA ARG A 268 -6.79 1.47 -0.85
C ARG A 268 -7.51 2.37 0.16
N THR A 269 -7.29 2.12 1.45
CA THR A 269 -7.97 2.79 2.57
C THR A 269 -7.00 3.54 3.47
N MET A 270 -5.91 4.05 2.91
CA MET A 270 -4.97 4.91 3.61
C MET A 270 -4.77 6.22 2.84
N GLU A 271 -4.51 7.29 3.58
CA GLU A 271 -4.06 8.56 3.02
C GLU A 271 -2.63 8.44 2.49
N GLY A 272 -2.20 9.44 1.74
CA GLY A 272 -0.82 9.64 1.33
C GLY A 272 -0.41 11.09 1.48
N PHE A 273 0.86 11.34 1.75
CA PHE A 273 1.37 12.68 2.02
C PHE A 273 2.76 12.82 1.42
N GLY A 274 3.01 13.96 0.76
CA GLY A 274 4.37 14.32 0.34
C GLY A 274 5.33 14.58 1.51
N VAL A 275 4.78 14.79 2.71
CA VAL A 275 5.45 15.19 3.98
C VAL A 275 6.07 16.58 3.90
N HIS A 276 7.00 16.76 2.98
CA HIS A 276 7.74 18.00 2.78
C HIS A 276 6.84 19.11 2.23
N THR A 277 7.24 20.33 2.52
CA THR A 277 6.75 21.49 1.79
C THR A 277 7.50 21.59 0.46
N PHE A 278 6.75 21.70 -0.64
CA PHE A 278 7.27 21.97 -1.98
C PHE A 278 6.92 23.40 -2.39
N ARG A 279 7.48 23.86 -3.51
CA ARG A 279 7.14 25.13 -4.12
C ARG A 279 6.47 24.88 -5.46
N LEU A 280 5.29 25.46 -5.67
CA LEU A 280 4.65 25.53 -6.98
C LEU A 280 4.96 26.87 -7.62
N VAL A 281 5.13 26.86 -8.94
CA VAL A 281 5.44 28.05 -9.74
C VAL A 281 4.40 28.18 -10.84
N ASN A 282 3.66 29.28 -10.86
CA ASN A 282 2.63 29.50 -11.87
C ASN A 282 3.20 30.05 -13.19
N ALA A 283 2.32 30.33 -14.16
CA ALA A 283 2.71 30.80 -15.50
C ALA A 283 3.41 32.17 -15.48
N GLU A 284 3.07 33.03 -14.52
CA GLU A 284 3.69 34.35 -14.30
C GLU A 284 5.01 34.28 -13.51
N GLY A 285 5.40 33.10 -13.04
CA GLY A 285 6.60 32.90 -12.22
C GLY A 285 6.41 33.23 -10.74
N SER A 286 5.17 33.46 -10.29
CA SER A 286 4.87 33.61 -8.86
C SER A 286 4.87 32.25 -8.17
N THR A 287 5.23 32.25 -6.89
CA THR A 287 5.45 31.03 -6.11
C THR A 287 4.41 30.83 -5.02
N THR A 288 4.14 29.58 -4.68
CA THR A 288 3.25 29.19 -3.58
C THR A 288 3.84 27.96 -2.91
N LEU A 289 3.97 27.98 -1.59
CA LEU A 289 4.41 26.82 -0.83
C LEU A 289 3.25 25.84 -0.67
N VAL A 290 3.50 24.54 -0.81
CA VAL A 290 2.44 23.53 -0.74
C VAL A 290 2.85 22.27 0.01
N LYS A 291 1.87 21.59 0.60
CA LYS A 291 1.97 20.18 1.00
C LYS A 291 0.99 19.35 0.17
N PHE A 292 1.45 18.23 -0.36
CA PHE A 292 0.64 17.30 -1.16
C PHE A 292 -0.05 16.24 -0.30
N HIS A 293 -1.29 15.92 -0.64
CA HIS A 293 -2.15 14.95 0.04
C HIS A 293 -2.83 14.02 -0.97
N TRP A 294 -2.94 12.74 -0.65
CA TRP A 294 -3.79 11.77 -1.31
C TRP A 294 -4.94 11.39 -0.38
N LYS A 295 -6.17 11.74 -0.75
CA LYS A 295 -7.37 11.40 0.02
C LYS A 295 -8.07 10.18 -0.61
N PRO A 296 -8.13 9.02 0.07
CA PRO A 296 -8.73 7.80 -0.48
C PRO A 296 -10.25 7.96 -0.62
N LYS A 297 -10.81 7.57 -1.78
CA LYS A 297 -12.27 7.61 -1.99
C LYS A 297 -13.03 6.58 -1.14
N LEU A 298 -12.34 5.52 -0.71
CA LEU A 298 -12.87 4.45 0.15
C LEU A 298 -12.70 4.74 1.65
N GLY A 299 -12.27 5.95 2.01
CA GLY A 299 -12.05 6.32 3.40
C GLY A 299 -10.75 5.81 4.00
N VAL A 300 -10.54 6.17 5.27
CA VAL A 300 -9.36 5.79 6.04
C VAL A 300 -9.75 4.69 7.01
N HIS A 301 -9.16 3.51 6.85
CA HIS A 301 -9.51 2.33 7.63
C HIS A 301 -8.29 1.50 7.98
N SER A 302 -8.31 0.97 9.19
CA SER A 302 -7.20 0.21 9.76
C SER A 302 -7.65 -1.10 10.40
N LEU A 303 -6.71 -2.02 10.57
CA LEU A 303 -6.91 -3.27 11.28
C LEU A 303 -6.87 -3.05 12.79
N LEU A 304 -7.20 -4.09 13.57
CA LEU A 304 -6.81 -4.16 14.97
C LEU A 304 -5.46 -4.88 15.10
N TRP A 305 -4.71 -4.60 16.18
CA TRP A 305 -3.37 -5.14 16.31
C TRP A 305 -3.30 -6.67 16.33
N GLU A 306 -4.17 -7.33 17.11
CA GLU A 306 -4.27 -8.80 17.15
C GLU A 306 -4.59 -9.39 15.77
N GLU A 307 -5.54 -8.79 15.06
CA GLU A 307 -5.93 -9.18 13.71
C GLU A 307 -4.75 -9.06 12.74
N ALA A 308 -4.03 -7.94 12.76
CA ALA A 308 -2.85 -7.71 11.94
C ALA A 308 -1.75 -8.75 12.20
N GLN A 309 -1.52 -9.12 13.46
CA GLN A 309 -0.58 -10.18 13.82
C GLN A 309 -1.00 -11.56 13.28
N ILE A 310 -2.29 -11.89 13.33
CA ILE A 310 -2.83 -13.15 12.78
C ILE A 310 -2.66 -13.16 11.25
N ILE A 311 -3.00 -12.07 10.56
CA ILE A 311 -2.85 -11.96 9.09
C ILE A 311 -1.40 -12.21 8.69
N ASN A 312 -0.43 -11.62 9.39
CA ASN A 312 0.99 -11.79 9.07
C ASN A 312 1.46 -13.26 9.09
N GLY A 313 0.76 -14.16 9.80
CA GLY A 313 1.02 -15.60 9.78
C GLY A 313 0.19 -16.39 8.77
N VAL A 314 -1.04 -15.93 8.47
CA VAL A 314 -2.00 -16.63 7.60
C VAL A 314 -1.81 -16.25 6.13
N ASP A 315 -1.69 -14.95 5.83
CA ASP A 315 -1.46 -14.41 4.49
C ASP A 315 -0.50 -13.21 4.59
N PRO A 316 0.82 -13.43 4.58
CA PRO A 316 1.79 -12.35 4.61
C PRO A 316 1.74 -11.45 3.36
N ASP A 317 0.98 -11.84 2.32
CA ASP A 317 0.76 -11.09 1.09
C ASP A 317 -0.59 -10.35 1.04
N PHE A 318 -1.25 -10.16 2.19
CA PHE A 318 -2.61 -9.63 2.27
C PHE A 318 -2.84 -8.30 1.55
N HIS A 319 -2.00 -7.27 1.75
CA HIS A 319 -2.20 -5.98 1.06
C HIS A 319 -1.87 -6.05 -0.42
N ARG A 320 -0.84 -6.84 -0.79
CA ARG A 320 -0.50 -7.09 -2.20
C ARG A 320 -1.65 -7.79 -2.92
N ARG A 321 -2.23 -8.81 -2.29
CA ARG A 321 -3.37 -9.56 -2.81
C ARG A 321 -4.60 -8.67 -2.91
N ASP A 322 -4.93 -7.93 -1.85
CA ASP A 322 -6.09 -7.02 -1.84
C ASP A 322 -6.01 -5.99 -2.99
N LEU A 323 -4.84 -5.39 -3.25
CA LEU A 323 -4.66 -4.48 -4.37
C LEU A 323 -4.89 -5.17 -5.72
N ALA A 324 -4.26 -6.33 -5.92
CA ALA A 324 -4.33 -7.04 -7.20
C ALA A 324 -5.74 -7.56 -7.48
N ASP A 325 -6.37 -8.16 -6.49
CA ASP A 325 -7.70 -8.73 -6.56
C ASP A 325 -8.77 -7.63 -6.77
N ALA A 326 -8.61 -6.47 -6.11
CA ALA A 326 -9.52 -5.34 -6.31
C ALA A 326 -9.48 -4.81 -7.76
N ILE A 327 -8.28 -4.71 -8.34
CA ILE A 327 -8.11 -4.31 -9.75
C ILE A 327 -8.70 -5.37 -10.69
N GLU A 328 -8.43 -6.65 -10.44
CA GLU A 328 -8.98 -7.74 -11.25
C GLU A 328 -10.52 -7.76 -11.24
N ALA A 329 -11.11 -7.49 -10.07
CA ALA A 329 -12.55 -7.41 -9.89
C ALA A 329 -13.20 -6.13 -10.47
N GLY A 330 -12.40 -5.15 -10.91
CA GLY A 330 -12.89 -3.84 -11.38
C GLY A 330 -13.24 -2.86 -10.25
N ALA A 331 -12.93 -3.20 -8.99
CA ALA A 331 -13.07 -2.31 -7.83
C ALA A 331 -11.84 -1.38 -7.72
N PHE A 332 -11.65 -0.55 -8.75
CA PHE A 332 -10.43 0.24 -8.93
C PHE A 332 -10.15 1.16 -7.74
N PRO A 333 -8.94 1.08 -7.14
CA PRO A 333 -8.52 2.01 -6.09
C PRO A 333 -8.43 3.45 -6.62
N GLN A 334 -8.96 4.40 -5.83
CA GLN A 334 -8.99 5.81 -6.20
C GLN A 334 -8.58 6.74 -5.05
N TRP A 335 -7.81 7.76 -5.38
CA TRP A 335 -7.43 8.85 -4.47
C TRP A 335 -7.54 10.20 -5.17
N GLU A 336 -8.02 11.19 -4.45
CA GLU A 336 -7.97 12.58 -4.89
C GLU A 336 -6.62 13.18 -4.46
N LEU A 337 -5.87 13.73 -5.41
CA LEU A 337 -4.70 14.55 -5.11
C LEU A 337 -5.21 15.89 -4.62
N GLY A 338 -4.70 16.35 -3.49
CA GLY A 338 -4.96 17.67 -2.97
C GLY A 338 -3.69 18.39 -2.54
N ILE A 339 -3.81 19.72 -2.43
CA ILE A 339 -2.75 20.59 -1.90
C ILE A 339 -3.29 21.47 -0.79
N GLN A 340 -2.50 21.63 0.27
CA GLN A 340 -2.56 22.82 1.12
C GLN A 340 -1.67 23.87 0.49
N THR A 341 -2.07 25.14 0.55
CA THR A 341 -1.33 26.26 -0.05
C THR A 341 -0.98 27.29 1.01
N PHE A 342 0.26 27.78 0.99
CA PHE A 342 0.78 28.77 1.92
C PHE A 342 1.52 29.88 1.16
N PRO A 343 1.53 31.11 1.70
CA PRO A 343 2.38 32.17 1.17
C PRO A 343 3.87 31.75 1.17
N ASP A 344 4.59 32.07 0.09
CA ASP A 344 6.03 31.85 0.00
C ASP A 344 6.80 33.05 0.57
N THR A 345 6.87 33.10 1.90
CA THR A 345 7.59 34.15 2.65
C THR A 345 9.07 33.79 2.83
N PRO A 346 9.97 34.77 3.08
CA PRO A 346 11.37 34.48 3.39
C PRO A 346 11.58 33.54 4.58
N GLU A 347 10.67 33.60 5.57
CA GLU A 347 10.71 32.75 6.76
C GLU A 347 10.16 31.34 6.50
N GLN A 348 9.46 31.13 5.37
CA GLN A 348 8.82 29.87 4.99
C GLN A 348 8.03 29.24 6.15
N SER A 349 7.25 30.07 6.84
CA SER A 349 6.43 29.67 7.98
C SER A 349 4.98 30.10 7.78
N PHE A 350 4.07 29.39 8.44
CA PHE A 350 2.64 29.66 8.39
C PHE A 350 2.02 29.41 9.77
N GLU A 351 1.31 30.41 10.30
CA GLU A 351 0.66 30.33 11.63
C GLU A 351 1.62 29.87 12.76
N GLY A 352 2.89 30.30 12.69
CA GLY A 352 3.93 29.93 13.67
C GLY A 352 4.53 28.53 13.48
N ILE A 353 4.11 27.79 12.44
CA ILE A 353 4.68 26.51 12.04
C ILE A 353 5.77 26.76 11.01
N ASP A 354 6.96 26.22 11.25
CA ASP A 354 8.04 26.19 10.27
C ASP A 354 7.72 25.14 9.21
N LEU A 355 7.51 25.57 7.96
CA LEU A 355 7.11 24.66 6.88
C LEU A 355 8.27 23.79 6.39
N LEU A 356 9.51 24.10 6.79
CA LEU A 356 10.69 23.31 6.45
C LEU A 356 10.93 22.16 7.45
N ASP A 357 10.17 22.10 8.55
CA ASP A 357 10.26 21.01 9.51
C ASP A 357 9.38 19.82 9.08
N PRO A 358 9.97 18.69 8.63
CA PRO A 358 9.20 17.53 8.19
C PRO A 358 8.54 16.77 9.34
N THR A 359 8.81 17.14 10.60
CA THR A 359 8.13 16.58 11.79
C THR A 359 6.83 17.30 12.12
N LYS A 360 6.46 18.33 11.34
CA LYS A 360 5.27 19.16 11.55
C LYS A 360 4.25 19.03 10.43
N ILE A 361 2.98 18.92 10.82
CA ILE A 361 1.82 19.12 9.94
C ILE A 361 1.38 20.58 9.98
N VAL A 362 0.61 21.00 8.97
CA VAL A 362 -0.32 22.12 9.10
C VAL A 362 -1.72 21.53 9.24
N PRO A 363 -2.41 21.72 10.38
CA PRO A 363 -3.79 21.25 10.55
C PRO A 363 -4.71 21.72 9.41
N GLU A 364 -5.62 20.85 8.97
CA GLU A 364 -6.52 21.15 7.84
C GLU A 364 -7.49 22.29 8.16
N GLU A 365 -7.75 22.55 9.44
CA GLU A 365 -8.55 23.65 9.94
C GLU A 365 -7.86 25.02 9.74
N LEU A 366 -6.53 25.06 9.66
CA LEU A 366 -5.77 26.27 9.35
C LEU A 366 -5.58 26.46 7.85
N ALA A 367 -5.41 25.36 7.11
CA ALA A 367 -5.28 25.37 5.66
C ALA A 367 -5.99 24.13 5.07
N PRO A 368 -7.17 24.29 4.47
CA PRO A 368 -7.90 23.14 3.94
C PRO A 368 -7.18 22.52 2.74
N VAL A 369 -7.30 21.20 2.60
CA VAL A 369 -6.79 20.48 1.44
C VAL A 369 -7.69 20.76 0.23
N GLN A 370 -7.13 21.38 -0.81
CA GLN A 370 -7.85 21.71 -2.04
C GLN A 370 -7.63 20.60 -3.09
N PRO A 371 -8.67 19.99 -3.65
CA PRO A 371 -8.52 18.90 -4.62
C PRO A 371 -8.08 19.41 -6.00
N ILE A 372 -7.13 18.70 -6.61
CA ILE A 372 -6.48 19.09 -7.88
C ILE A 372 -6.42 17.99 -8.94
N GLY A 373 -6.82 16.76 -8.62
CA GLY A 373 -6.98 15.70 -9.61
C GLY A 373 -7.31 14.35 -9.01
N LEU A 374 -7.59 13.36 -9.86
CA LEU A 374 -7.98 12.00 -9.46
C LEU A 374 -6.99 10.97 -9.97
N LEU A 375 -6.45 10.16 -9.06
CA LEU A 375 -5.70 8.94 -9.36
C LEU A 375 -6.67 7.75 -9.39
N THR A 376 -6.66 6.97 -10.48
CA THR A 376 -7.33 5.67 -10.57
C THR A 376 -6.34 4.58 -10.99
N LEU A 377 -6.16 3.56 -10.15
CA LEU A 377 -5.31 2.39 -10.47
C LEU A 377 -6.18 1.31 -11.10
N ASN A 378 -5.82 0.88 -12.31
CA ASN A 378 -6.71 0.11 -13.17
C ASN A 378 -6.05 -1.07 -13.90
N ALA A 379 -4.77 -1.34 -13.67
CA ALA A 379 -4.15 -2.55 -14.17
C ALA A 379 -3.01 -3.03 -13.27
N ASN A 380 -2.97 -4.34 -13.05
CA ASN A 380 -1.86 -5.05 -12.45
C ASN A 380 -0.65 -5.11 -13.41
N PRO A 381 0.57 -5.22 -12.88
CA PRO A 381 1.74 -5.48 -13.71
C PRO A 381 1.63 -6.86 -14.38
N SER A 382 2.20 -6.99 -15.58
CA SER A 382 2.34 -8.27 -16.26
C SER A 382 3.50 -9.10 -15.71
N ASN A 383 4.53 -8.44 -15.16
CA ASN A 383 5.65 -9.07 -14.47
C ASN A 383 6.10 -8.23 -13.27
N PHE A 384 5.97 -8.78 -12.06
CA PHE A 384 6.34 -8.09 -10.82
C PHE A 384 7.80 -7.62 -10.80
N PHE A 385 8.75 -8.44 -11.28
CA PHE A 385 10.17 -8.11 -11.20
C PHE A 385 10.55 -6.99 -12.19
N ALA A 386 10.11 -7.11 -13.44
CA ALA A 386 10.40 -6.14 -14.51
C ALA A 386 9.79 -4.75 -14.25
N GLU A 387 8.70 -4.70 -13.50
CA GLU A 387 7.91 -3.48 -13.29
C GLU A 387 8.01 -3.00 -11.83
N THR A 388 7.48 -3.77 -10.89
CA THR A 388 7.41 -3.39 -9.46
C THR A 388 8.77 -3.40 -8.76
N GLU A 389 9.61 -4.41 -9.01
CA GLU A 389 10.92 -4.47 -8.37
C GLU A 389 11.88 -3.46 -9.00
N GLN A 390 11.90 -3.35 -10.33
CA GLN A 390 12.84 -2.50 -11.08
C GLN A 390 12.45 -1.03 -11.22
N VAL A 391 11.22 -0.62 -10.89
CA VAL A 391 10.87 0.81 -10.89
C VAL A 391 11.76 1.60 -9.92
N ALA A 392 12.24 2.76 -10.36
CA ALA A 392 13.01 3.71 -9.58
C ALA A 392 12.20 5.01 -9.45
N PHE A 393 11.81 5.33 -8.21
CA PHE A 393 11.23 6.62 -7.86
C PHE A 393 12.32 7.53 -7.31
N HIS A 394 12.17 8.84 -7.47
CA HIS A 394 13.11 9.82 -6.92
C HIS A 394 12.44 11.18 -6.74
N VAL A 395 12.48 11.75 -5.52
CA VAL A 395 11.93 13.10 -5.22
C VAL A 395 12.53 14.25 -6.04
N GLY A 396 13.67 14.04 -6.71
CA GLY A 396 14.29 15.01 -7.62
C GLY A 396 13.85 14.87 -9.08
N HIS A 397 13.00 13.89 -9.41
CA HIS A 397 12.29 13.88 -10.69
C HIS A 397 11.16 14.92 -10.62
N LEU A 398 11.47 16.12 -11.09
CA LEU A 398 10.58 17.28 -11.12
C LEU A 398 10.21 17.63 -12.56
N VAL A 399 9.19 18.47 -12.70
CA VAL A 399 8.71 19.03 -13.97
C VAL A 399 8.51 20.55 -13.82
N PRO A 400 8.54 21.33 -14.92
CA PRO A 400 8.29 22.77 -14.84
C PRO A 400 7.03 23.09 -14.04
N GLY A 401 7.13 24.02 -13.08
CA GLY A 401 6.01 24.40 -12.21
C GLY A 401 5.99 23.73 -10.84
N ILE A 402 6.94 22.82 -10.56
CA ILE A 402 7.18 22.22 -9.24
C ILE A 402 8.67 22.35 -8.91
N ASP A 403 8.99 22.86 -7.73
CA ASP A 403 10.33 23.10 -7.23
C ASP A 403 10.44 22.67 -5.76
N VAL A 404 11.67 22.56 -5.24
CA VAL A 404 11.95 22.14 -3.86
C VAL A 404 12.04 23.32 -2.90
N THR A 405 12.09 23.02 -1.60
CA THR A 405 12.35 23.99 -0.53
C THR A 405 13.63 23.61 0.22
N ASP A 406 14.01 24.43 1.20
CA ASP A 406 15.19 24.24 2.04
C ASP A 406 14.97 23.24 3.19
N ASP A 407 13.94 22.39 3.12
CA ASP A 407 13.72 21.28 4.06
C ASP A 407 14.97 20.37 4.07
N PRO A 408 15.68 20.25 5.22
CA PRO A 408 16.97 19.57 5.27
C PRO A 408 16.85 18.05 5.09
N LEU A 409 15.69 17.45 5.36
CA LEU A 409 15.42 16.05 5.04
C LEU A 409 15.20 15.87 3.55
N LEU A 410 14.41 16.74 2.91
CA LEU A 410 14.19 16.71 1.46
C LEU A 410 15.53 16.84 0.70
N ALA A 411 16.38 17.77 1.12
CA ALA A 411 17.67 18.03 0.49
C ALA A 411 18.57 16.77 0.42
N GLY A 412 18.67 15.99 1.50
CA GLY A 412 19.45 14.75 1.47
C GLY A 412 18.79 13.63 0.66
N ARG A 413 17.45 13.61 0.59
CA ARG A 413 16.72 12.68 -0.29
C ARG A 413 16.96 12.98 -1.77
N LEU A 414 17.22 14.23 -2.16
CA LEU A 414 17.59 14.58 -3.54
C LEU A 414 18.89 13.89 -3.97
N PHE A 415 19.83 13.64 -3.04
CA PHE A 415 21.04 12.88 -3.32
C PHE A 415 20.79 11.36 -3.33
N SER A 416 20.19 10.84 -2.26
CA SER A 416 20.19 9.40 -1.97
C SER A 416 19.48 8.54 -3.02
N TYR A 417 18.37 9.02 -3.56
CA TYR A 417 17.52 8.24 -4.45
C TYR A 417 18.15 8.02 -5.84
N LEU A 418 19.04 8.93 -6.26
CA LEU A 418 19.83 8.76 -7.48
C LEU A 418 20.98 7.77 -7.25
N ASP A 419 21.73 7.96 -6.17
CA ASP A 419 22.89 7.14 -5.80
C ASP A 419 22.53 5.65 -5.61
N THR A 420 21.47 5.37 -4.85
CA THR A 420 21.12 3.98 -4.49
C THR A 420 20.76 3.11 -5.71
N GLN A 421 20.38 3.70 -6.84
CA GLN A 421 20.06 2.94 -8.05
C GLN A 421 21.28 2.32 -8.72
N ILE A 422 22.47 2.88 -8.51
CA ILE A 422 23.70 2.40 -9.15
C ILE A 422 23.98 0.95 -8.75
N SER A 423 23.86 0.61 -7.47
CA SER A 423 24.03 -0.76 -7.00
C SER A 423 22.77 -1.60 -7.22
N ARG A 424 21.59 -1.04 -6.90
CA ARG A 424 20.32 -1.77 -6.96
C ARG A 424 19.94 -2.23 -8.37
N LEU A 425 20.16 -1.37 -9.36
CA LEU A 425 19.78 -1.60 -10.77
C LEU A 425 20.99 -1.75 -11.70
N GLY A 426 22.19 -1.93 -11.13
CA GLY A 426 23.38 -2.37 -11.86
C GLY A 426 24.07 -1.30 -12.71
N GLY A 427 23.75 -0.01 -12.55
CA GLY A 427 24.49 1.07 -13.21
C GLY A 427 23.68 2.34 -13.47
N PRO A 428 24.25 3.30 -14.23
CA PRO A 428 23.65 4.61 -14.45
C PRO A 428 22.49 4.62 -15.48
N ASN A 429 22.29 3.53 -16.23
CA ASN A 429 21.27 3.46 -17.29
C ASN A 429 19.90 2.94 -16.78
N PHE A 430 19.62 3.00 -15.47
CA PHE A 430 18.38 2.49 -14.89
C PHE A 430 17.11 3.16 -15.46
N ALA A 431 17.21 4.39 -15.96
CA ALA A 431 16.13 5.12 -16.63
C ALA A 431 15.72 4.47 -17.97
N GLN A 432 16.56 3.61 -18.54
CA GLN A 432 16.28 2.90 -19.79
C GLN A 432 15.55 1.57 -19.57
N LEU A 433 15.35 1.13 -18.32
CA LEU A 433 14.48 0.00 -18.01
C LEU A 433 13.04 0.37 -18.39
N PRO A 434 12.24 -0.52 -19.01
CA PRO A 434 10.94 -0.16 -19.60
C PRO A 434 9.99 0.62 -18.68
N VAL A 435 9.87 0.20 -17.41
CA VAL A 435 9.01 0.89 -16.42
C VAL A 435 9.55 2.26 -15.97
N ASN A 436 10.81 2.60 -16.25
CA ASN A 436 11.41 3.88 -15.89
C ASN A 436 11.52 4.85 -17.07
N ARG A 437 11.22 4.41 -18.30
CA ARG A 437 11.38 5.23 -19.50
C ARG A 437 10.43 6.42 -19.45
N PRO A 438 10.91 7.65 -19.67
CA PRO A 438 10.03 8.81 -19.76
C PRO A 438 9.15 8.70 -21.01
N HIS A 439 7.97 9.30 -20.94
CA HIS A 439 7.07 9.42 -22.11
C HIS A 439 7.30 10.72 -22.88
N ALA A 440 8.27 11.52 -22.45
CA ALA A 440 8.76 12.72 -23.12
C ALA A 440 10.09 12.43 -23.84
N PRO A 441 10.42 13.15 -24.95
CA PRO A 441 11.66 12.95 -25.67
C PRO A 441 12.92 13.19 -24.81
N VAL A 442 13.88 12.27 -24.88
CA VAL A 442 15.19 12.40 -24.22
C VAL A 442 16.27 12.69 -25.26
N ASN A 443 16.86 13.88 -25.19
CA ASN A 443 17.95 14.31 -26.06
C ASN A 443 19.13 14.82 -25.20
N ASP A 444 19.83 13.89 -24.56
CA ASP A 444 20.96 14.19 -23.67
C ASP A 444 22.34 13.97 -24.34
N MET A 445 23.39 14.29 -23.59
CA MET A 445 24.78 14.07 -23.97
C MET A 445 25.47 12.99 -23.11
N LEU A 446 24.71 12.16 -22.39
CA LEU A 446 25.22 11.06 -21.56
C LEU A 446 25.49 9.83 -22.42
N ARG A 447 26.63 9.14 -22.23
CA ARG A 447 27.04 7.99 -23.05
C ARG A 447 27.56 6.84 -22.19
N ASP A 448 27.64 5.66 -22.81
CA ASP A 448 28.19 4.43 -22.25
C ASP A 448 27.41 3.92 -21.01
N GLY A 449 28.12 3.45 -19.98
CA GLY A 449 27.54 2.84 -18.79
C GLY A 449 27.06 1.39 -18.97
N MET A 450 26.90 0.67 -17.86
CA MET A 450 26.42 -0.71 -17.86
C MET A 450 25.01 -0.80 -18.49
N HIS A 451 24.77 -1.84 -19.29
CA HIS A 451 23.48 -2.11 -19.97
C HIS A 451 22.92 -0.93 -20.80
N GLN A 452 23.77 -0.15 -21.46
CA GLN A 452 23.33 0.83 -22.47
C GLN A 452 22.48 0.14 -23.54
N SER A 453 21.21 0.52 -23.65
CA SER A 453 20.25 -0.03 -24.60
C SER A 453 19.87 0.96 -25.71
N ALA A 454 20.13 2.25 -25.51
CA ALA A 454 20.00 3.26 -26.54
C ALA A 454 21.22 3.24 -27.48
N VAL A 455 20.97 3.37 -28.78
CA VAL A 455 22.02 3.56 -29.80
C VAL A 455 21.99 5.02 -30.27
N HIS A 456 22.66 5.88 -29.52
CA HIS A 456 22.78 7.30 -29.86
C HIS A 456 23.57 7.49 -31.17
N ARG A 457 23.05 8.30 -32.08
CA ARG A 457 23.73 8.70 -33.33
C ARG A 457 24.35 10.08 -33.16
N GLY A 458 25.33 10.41 -34.01
CA GLY A 458 26.11 11.65 -33.93
C GLY A 458 27.53 11.42 -33.40
N VAL A 459 28.36 12.45 -33.44
CA VAL A 459 29.79 12.37 -33.07
C VAL A 459 30.17 13.29 -31.90
N ALA A 460 29.27 14.16 -31.45
CA ALA A 460 29.55 15.19 -30.46
C ALA A 460 28.63 15.09 -29.22
N PRO A 461 28.93 14.18 -28.26
CA PRO A 461 28.26 14.13 -26.96
C PRO A 461 28.78 15.23 -26.02
N TYR A 462 28.90 16.47 -26.51
CA TYR A 462 29.42 17.61 -25.76
C TYR A 462 28.89 18.93 -26.32
N ARG A 463 28.99 19.99 -25.52
CA ARG A 463 28.63 21.36 -25.91
C ARG A 463 29.70 22.35 -25.46
N PRO A 464 29.98 23.43 -26.24
CA PRO A 464 29.48 23.69 -27.59
C PRO A 464 30.06 22.69 -28.61
N ASN A 465 29.29 22.38 -29.65
CA ASN A 465 29.76 21.56 -30.79
C ASN A 465 29.27 22.15 -32.12
N SER A 466 30.01 21.90 -33.20
CA SER A 466 29.60 22.20 -34.58
C SER A 466 29.44 20.96 -35.45
N LEU A 467 30.01 19.82 -35.04
CA LEU A 467 30.00 18.57 -35.81
C LEU A 467 28.60 17.96 -35.91
N ASP A 468 27.77 18.12 -34.88
CA ASP A 468 26.36 17.72 -34.87
C ASP A 468 25.43 18.95 -34.98
N GLY A 469 25.91 20.03 -35.62
CA GLY A 469 25.10 21.24 -35.86
C GLY A 469 24.68 22.01 -34.60
N GLY A 470 25.32 21.76 -33.46
CA GLY A 470 24.99 22.38 -32.18
C GLY A 470 23.89 21.67 -31.38
N CYS A 471 23.33 20.57 -31.90
CA CYS A 471 22.35 19.76 -31.20
C CYS A 471 22.99 18.91 -30.08
N PRO A 472 22.20 18.56 -29.03
CA PRO A 472 20.91 19.13 -28.67
C PRO A 472 21.04 20.59 -28.17
N PHE A 473 20.02 21.42 -28.43
CA PHE A 473 19.97 22.81 -27.96
C PHE A 473 19.33 22.91 -26.57
N LEU A 474 19.62 23.99 -25.85
CA LEU A 474 18.92 24.31 -24.60
C LEU A 474 17.51 24.85 -24.90
N ALA A 475 16.56 24.52 -24.04
CA ALA A 475 15.23 25.12 -24.03
C ALA A 475 15.24 26.49 -23.35
N GLY A 476 14.34 27.38 -23.76
CA GLY A 476 13.95 28.60 -23.06
C GLY A 476 12.63 28.46 -22.30
N ALA A 477 12.24 29.52 -21.59
CA ALA A 477 10.98 29.56 -20.83
C ALA A 477 9.73 29.35 -21.71
N ASP A 478 9.76 29.85 -22.94
CA ASP A 478 8.72 29.73 -23.97
C ASP A 478 8.63 28.33 -24.60
N THR A 479 9.64 27.48 -24.38
CA THR A 479 9.72 26.11 -24.88
C THR A 479 9.71 25.05 -23.77
N GLY A 480 9.21 25.39 -22.57
CA GLY A 480 9.02 24.43 -21.48
C GLY A 480 10.29 24.03 -20.72
N ALA A 481 11.31 24.91 -20.67
CA ALA A 481 12.49 24.63 -19.84
C ALA A 481 12.12 24.51 -18.35
N PHE A 482 12.72 23.53 -17.67
CA PHE A 482 12.82 23.58 -16.21
C PHE A 482 13.77 24.72 -15.84
N ILE A 483 13.24 25.75 -15.19
CA ILE A 483 13.99 26.92 -14.75
C ILE A 483 13.83 26.97 -13.24
N GLU A 484 14.93 26.87 -12.52
CA GLU A 484 14.96 26.98 -11.08
C GLU A 484 14.42 28.34 -10.66
N THR A 485 13.53 28.35 -9.67
CA THR A 485 13.00 29.60 -9.14
C THR A 485 14.14 30.35 -8.44
N PRO A 486 14.44 31.61 -8.82
CA PRO A 486 15.45 32.38 -8.11
C PRO A 486 14.94 32.76 -6.72
N VAL A 487 15.26 31.94 -5.72
CA VAL A 487 14.98 32.22 -4.31
C VAL A 487 16.19 32.92 -3.68
N THR A 488 15.94 34.00 -2.94
CA THR A 488 17.01 34.71 -2.24
C THR A 488 17.41 33.91 -1.01
N VAL A 489 18.65 33.41 -0.99
CA VAL A 489 19.23 32.80 0.21
C VAL A 489 19.80 33.93 1.09
N PRO A 490 19.34 34.10 2.34
CA PRO A 490 19.87 35.12 3.25
C PRO A 490 21.37 34.93 3.52
N GLU A 491 22.09 36.04 3.75
CA GLU A 491 23.50 35.97 4.14
C GLU A 491 23.66 35.19 5.45
N ALA A 492 24.42 34.09 5.41
CA ALA A 492 24.61 33.20 6.54
C ALA A 492 26.02 32.59 6.57
N SER A 493 26.47 32.15 7.76
CA SER A 493 27.69 31.36 7.91
C SER A 493 27.39 29.86 7.73
N ARG A 494 28.27 29.12 7.06
CA ARG A 494 28.19 27.64 7.01
C ARG A 494 28.30 27.04 8.40
N ARG A 495 27.31 26.24 8.82
CA ARG A 495 27.24 25.63 10.17
C ARG A 495 26.58 24.25 10.10
N ARG A 496 26.72 23.47 11.17
CA ARG A 496 25.93 22.27 11.46
C ARG A 496 25.06 22.59 12.68
N ALA A 497 23.83 23.03 12.46
CA ALA A 497 22.89 23.42 13.51
C ALA A 497 21.46 23.34 12.97
N ALA A 498 20.51 22.97 13.83
CA ALA A 498 19.08 23.12 13.56
C ALA A 498 18.62 24.53 14.00
N PRO A 499 17.62 25.12 13.34
CA PRO A 499 17.02 26.37 13.79
C PRO A 499 16.23 26.17 15.09
N ALA A 500 16.06 27.22 15.88
CA ALA A 500 15.29 27.15 17.13
C ALA A 500 13.80 26.83 16.90
N SER A 501 13.26 27.16 15.72
CA SER A 501 11.89 26.85 15.30
C SER A 501 11.58 25.35 15.26
N PHE A 502 12.62 24.52 15.11
CA PHE A 502 12.49 23.06 15.04
C PHE A 502 12.46 22.40 16.44
N ALA A 503 12.72 23.14 17.52
CA ALA A 503 12.95 22.58 18.86
C ALA A 503 11.67 22.13 19.59
N ASP A 504 10.48 22.48 19.10
CA ASP A 504 9.21 22.00 19.67
C ASP A 504 8.92 20.58 19.18
N HIS A 505 9.04 19.62 20.08
CA HIS A 505 8.85 18.20 19.78
C HIS A 505 7.57 17.62 20.39
N PHE A 506 6.78 18.41 21.12
CA PHE A 506 5.70 17.89 21.97
C PHE A 506 4.32 18.50 21.70
N THR A 507 4.23 19.73 21.17
CA THR A 507 2.91 20.35 20.92
C THR A 507 2.09 19.59 19.88
N GLN A 508 2.68 19.19 18.75
CA GLN A 508 1.94 18.45 17.72
C GLN A 508 1.66 16.96 18.05
N PRO A 509 2.55 16.20 18.71
CA PRO A 509 2.14 14.90 19.25
C PRO A 509 0.95 15.02 20.20
N ARG A 510 0.91 16.04 21.06
CA ARG A 510 -0.23 16.29 21.95
C ARG A 510 -1.49 16.64 21.15
N LEU A 511 -1.38 17.48 20.13
CA LEU A 511 -2.49 17.78 19.21
C LEU A 511 -3.06 16.51 18.61
N PHE A 512 -2.21 15.64 18.05
CA PHE A 512 -2.63 14.36 17.47
C PHE A 512 -3.36 13.49 18.51
N TRP A 513 -2.77 13.30 19.70
CA TRP A 513 -3.39 12.52 20.78
C TRP A 513 -4.79 13.05 21.16
N LEU A 514 -4.92 14.37 21.34
CA LEU A 514 -6.20 15.00 21.70
C LEU A 514 -7.24 14.96 20.56
N SER A 515 -6.81 14.67 19.34
CA SER A 515 -7.67 14.56 18.16
C SER A 515 -8.26 13.16 17.97
N MET A 516 -7.75 12.17 18.70
CA MET A 516 -8.20 10.78 18.60
C MET A 516 -9.49 10.57 19.37
N THR A 517 -10.39 9.73 18.83
CA THR A 517 -11.53 9.22 19.58
C THR A 517 -11.07 8.36 20.76
N PRO A 518 -11.91 8.14 21.79
CA PRO A 518 -11.52 7.29 22.92
C PRO A 518 -11.05 5.88 22.53
N VAL A 519 -11.64 5.28 21.49
CA VAL A 519 -11.23 3.97 20.97
C VAL A 519 -9.82 4.02 20.36
N GLU A 520 -9.54 5.05 19.54
CA GLU A 520 -8.22 5.24 18.95
C GLU A 520 -7.15 5.52 20.01
N GLN A 521 -7.49 6.28 21.05
CA GLN A 521 -6.61 6.55 22.19
C GLN A 521 -6.25 5.25 22.93
N GLU A 522 -7.22 4.35 23.18
CA GLU A 522 -6.96 3.03 23.74
C GLU A 522 -6.03 2.18 22.88
N HIS A 523 -6.22 2.19 21.56
CA HIS A 523 -5.37 1.45 20.65
C HIS A 523 -3.92 1.96 20.66
N ILE A 524 -3.72 3.29 20.74
CA ILE A 524 -2.40 3.90 20.90
C ILE A 524 -1.75 3.46 22.21
N ILE A 525 -2.48 3.54 23.34
CA ILE A 525 -2.00 3.09 24.66
C ILE A 525 -1.57 1.62 24.59
N ALA A 526 -2.42 0.76 24.00
CA ALA A 526 -2.16 -0.66 23.86
C ALA A 526 -0.93 -0.93 22.98
N ALA A 527 -0.75 -0.18 21.90
CA ALA A 527 0.40 -0.30 21.01
C ALA A 527 1.72 0.06 21.72
N TYR A 528 1.78 1.22 22.39
CA TYR A 528 2.94 1.60 23.20
C TYR A 528 3.27 0.56 24.27
N THR A 529 2.24 0.11 24.99
CA THR A 529 2.39 -0.91 26.04
C THR A 529 2.93 -2.21 25.45
N PHE A 530 2.37 -2.67 24.34
CA PHE A 530 2.80 -3.88 23.65
C PHE A 530 4.25 -3.78 23.21
N GLU A 531 4.65 -2.71 22.53
CA GLU A 531 6.00 -2.57 22.01
C GLU A 531 7.04 -2.40 23.12
N LEU A 532 6.80 -1.50 24.07
CA LEU A 532 7.73 -1.27 25.18
C LEU A 532 7.84 -2.47 26.12
N SER A 533 6.80 -3.31 26.23
CA SER A 533 6.87 -4.55 27.01
C SER A 533 7.86 -5.56 26.42
N LYS A 534 8.15 -5.46 25.10
CA LYS A 534 9.14 -6.30 24.40
C LYS A 534 10.57 -5.79 24.53
N CYS A 535 10.78 -4.55 24.96
CA CYS A 535 12.12 -4.07 25.29
C CYS A 535 12.64 -4.79 26.55
N TYR A 536 13.93 -5.13 26.57
CA TYR A 536 14.57 -5.74 27.72
C TYR A 536 15.07 -4.70 28.71
N GLU A 537 15.61 -3.58 28.22
CA GLU A 537 16.28 -2.57 29.02
C GLU A 537 15.28 -1.65 29.72
N GLN A 538 15.29 -1.71 31.05
CA GLN A 538 14.41 -0.91 31.91
C GLN A 538 14.57 0.60 31.68
N ALA A 539 15.81 1.06 31.45
CA ALA A 539 16.10 2.48 31.21
C ALA A 539 15.47 3.00 29.90
N VAL A 540 15.25 2.14 28.90
CA VAL A 540 14.53 2.51 27.66
C VAL A 540 13.06 2.75 27.97
N LYS A 541 12.42 1.86 28.73
CA LYS A 541 11.00 1.99 29.14
C LYS A 541 10.76 3.24 29.96
N GLU A 542 11.62 3.51 30.94
CA GLU A 542 11.52 4.70 31.79
C GLU A 542 11.72 6.00 31.01
N ARG A 543 12.63 6.02 30.02
CA ARG A 543 12.80 7.17 29.13
C ARG A 543 11.58 7.36 28.22
N ALA A 544 11.00 6.29 27.70
CA ALA A 544 9.76 6.36 26.93
C ALA A 544 8.63 7.01 27.74
N LEU A 545 8.44 6.61 29.00
CA LEU A 545 7.45 7.24 29.87
C LEU A 545 7.75 8.73 30.13
N LYS A 546 9.01 9.15 30.22
CA LYS A 546 9.36 10.58 30.33
C LYS A 546 8.99 11.36 29.07
N VAL A 547 9.20 10.78 27.89
CA VAL A 547 8.77 11.37 26.61
C VAL A 547 7.24 11.48 26.58
N LEU A 548 6.52 10.41 26.94
CA LEU A 548 5.05 10.42 26.98
C LEU A 548 4.49 11.42 28.01
N ALA A 549 5.14 11.59 29.16
CA ALA A 549 4.76 12.59 30.15
C ALA A 549 4.83 14.03 29.63
N ASN A 550 5.70 14.30 28.65
CA ASN A 550 5.79 15.59 27.96
C ASN A 550 4.75 15.73 26.83
N ILE A 551 4.05 14.66 26.45
CA ILE A 551 2.96 14.68 25.47
C ILE A 551 1.62 14.81 26.19
N ASP A 552 1.26 13.84 27.03
CA ASP A 552 -0.02 13.83 27.74
C ASP A 552 0.00 12.96 29.01
N PRO A 553 -0.58 13.44 30.13
CA PRO A 553 -0.59 12.72 31.39
C PRO A 553 -1.42 11.43 31.35
N VAL A 554 -2.56 11.39 30.65
CA VAL A 554 -3.41 10.20 30.57
C VAL A 554 -2.72 9.12 29.75
N LEU A 555 -2.17 9.48 28.59
CA LEU A 555 -1.36 8.56 27.77
C LEU A 555 -0.21 7.95 28.59
N CYS A 556 0.55 8.80 29.29
CA CYS A 556 1.68 8.35 30.12
C CYS A 556 1.22 7.43 31.26
N GLU A 557 0.17 7.81 32.00
CA GLU A 557 -0.34 7.04 33.13
C GLU A 557 -0.84 5.66 32.71
N GLN A 558 -1.59 5.58 31.61
CA GLN A 558 -2.14 4.32 31.13
C GLN A 558 -1.04 3.37 30.61
N VAL A 559 -0.06 3.89 29.86
CA VAL A 559 1.10 3.09 29.40
C VAL A 559 1.96 2.66 30.58
N ALA A 560 2.23 3.54 31.55
CA ALA A 560 2.97 3.20 32.76
C ALA A 560 2.27 2.09 33.57
N THR A 561 0.95 2.16 33.69
CA THR A 561 0.12 1.11 34.31
C THR A 561 0.26 -0.22 33.58
N GLY A 562 0.16 -0.22 32.25
CA GLY A 562 0.34 -1.42 31.42
C GLY A 562 1.74 -2.04 31.52
N LEU A 563 2.77 -1.22 31.77
CA LEU A 563 4.14 -1.67 31.99
C LEU A 563 4.47 -2.00 33.46
N GLY A 564 3.58 -1.68 34.40
CA GLY A 564 3.83 -1.84 35.83
C GLY A 564 4.90 -0.90 36.40
N LEU A 565 5.02 0.31 35.85
CA LEU A 565 6.06 1.30 36.18
C LEU A 565 5.47 2.57 36.80
N PRO A 566 6.24 3.34 37.60
CA PRO A 566 5.78 4.61 38.15
C PRO A 566 5.61 5.66 37.05
N VAL A 567 4.59 6.50 37.19
CA VAL A 567 4.33 7.63 36.27
C VAL A 567 5.33 8.76 36.53
N PRO A 568 6.22 9.10 35.58
CA PRO A 568 7.10 10.25 35.72
C PRO A 568 6.32 11.57 35.57
N ARG A 569 6.89 12.66 36.11
CA ARG A 569 6.37 14.01 35.87
C ARG A 569 6.89 14.55 34.54
N ALA A 570 6.07 15.34 33.85
CA ALA A 570 6.50 16.14 32.72
C ALA A 570 7.69 17.03 33.11
N THR A 571 8.69 17.10 32.24
CA THR A 571 9.83 18.01 32.36
C THR A 571 9.63 19.30 31.56
N GLU A 572 8.75 19.27 30.57
CA GLU A 572 8.36 20.42 29.75
C GLU A 572 6.94 20.91 30.11
N PRO A 573 6.64 22.21 29.94
CA PRO A 573 5.27 22.69 30.05
C PRO A 573 4.37 22.04 28.98
N LEU A 574 3.23 21.50 29.40
CA LEU A 574 2.24 20.95 28.48
C LEU A 574 1.47 22.08 27.81
N GLY A 575 1.54 22.13 26.48
CA GLY A 575 0.67 23.01 25.69
C GLY A 575 -0.79 22.58 25.73
N SER A 576 -1.69 23.45 25.29
CA SER A 576 -3.11 23.12 25.06
C SER A 576 -3.47 23.37 23.60
N PRO A 577 -2.92 22.56 22.66
CA PRO A 577 -3.25 22.73 21.25
C PRO A 577 -4.72 22.40 20.99
N GLU A 578 -5.33 23.12 20.05
CA GLU A 578 -6.67 22.78 19.56
C GLU A 578 -6.63 21.44 18.80
N PRO A 579 -7.50 20.47 19.12
CA PRO A 579 -7.60 19.22 18.37
C PRO A 579 -8.00 19.44 16.91
N SER A 580 -7.55 18.54 16.03
CA SER A 580 -7.87 18.51 14.60
C SER A 580 -8.65 17.23 14.27
N PRO A 581 -9.99 17.28 14.21
CA PRO A 581 -10.83 16.12 13.91
C PRO A 581 -10.46 15.39 12.61
N ALA A 582 -9.85 16.09 11.64
CA ALA A 582 -9.38 15.51 10.38
C ALA A 582 -8.32 14.40 10.55
N LEU A 583 -7.66 14.32 11.71
CA LEU A 583 -6.62 13.31 11.96
C LEU A 583 -7.20 11.94 12.36
N SER A 584 -8.40 11.92 12.95
CA SER A 584 -9.10 10.69 13.34
C SER A 584 -9.64 9.94 12.11
N GLN A 585 -9.68 8.61 12.19
CA GLN A 585 -10.28 7.75 11.16
C GLN A 585 -11.63 7.15 11.59
N VAL A 586 -12.08 7.39 12.83
CA VAL A 586 -13.32 6.81 13.38
C VAL A 586 -14.41 7.88 13.45
N GLY A 587 -15.60 7.57 12.92
CA GLY A 587 -16.80 8.42 13.05
C GLY A 587 -17.56 8.66 11.75
N GLU A 588 -16.92 8.39 10.60
CA GLU A 588 -17.50 8.58 9.27
C GLU A 588 -17.97 7.26 8.64
N VAL A 589 -18.86 7.36 7.65
CA VAL A 589 -19.37 6.23 6.86
C VAL A 589 -18.86 6.32 5.43
N TRP A 590 -18.32 5.21 4.92
CA TRP A 590 -17.61 5.16 3.65
C TRP A 590 -18.18 4.11 2.68
N PRO A 591 -17.90 4.23 1.36
CA PRO A 591 -18.26 3.21 0.39
C PRO A 591 -17.65 1.84 0.72
N THR A 592 -18.36 0.77 0.39
CA THR A 592 -17.98 -0.61 0.71
C THR A 592 -17.35 -1.37 -0.46
N ASP A 593 -17.06 -0.69 -1.56
CA ASP A 593 -16.50 -1.28 -2.77
C ASP A 593 -15.20 -2.07 -2.49
N GLY A 594 -15.17 -3.31 -2.96
CA GLY A 594 -14.07 -4.25 -2.77
C GLY A 594 -13.90 -4.79 -1.35
N ARG A 595 -14.87 -4.60 -0.44
CA ARG A 595 -14.93 -5.34 0.83
C ARG A 595 -15.25 -6.82 0.59
N VAL A 596 -14.76 -7.69 1.46
CA VAL A 596 -14.90 -9.15 1.32
C VAL A 596 -15.89 -9.70 2.34
N VAL A 597 -16.90 -10.44 1.89
CA VAL A 597 -17.94 -11.05 2.74
C VAL A 597 -17.81 -12.56 2.70
N GLY A 598 -17.55 -13.18 3.84
CA GLY A 598 -17.55 -14.64 3.99
C GLY A 598 -18.97 -15.17 4.19
N ILE A 599 -19.39 -16.16 3.41
CA ILE A 599 -20.72 -16.78 3.51
C ILE A 599 -20.55 -18.26 3.89
N VAL A 600 -20.80 -18.58 5.15
CA VAL A 600 -20.64 -19.93 5.70
C VAL A 600 -21.92 -20.74 5.47
N THR A 601 -21.77 -21.92 4.85
CA THR A 601 -22.88 -22.82 4.54
C THR A 601 -22.39 -24.28 4.43
N ASP A 602 -23.28 -25.21 4.11
CA ASP A 602 -22.96 -26.61 3.79
C ASP A 602 -23.90 -27.14 2.68
N ARG A 603 -23.92 -28.46 2.43
CA ARG A 603 -24.77 -29.07 1.40
C ARG A 603 -26.27 -29.06 1.73
N GLU A 604 -26.62 -29.01 3.01
CA GLU A 604 -28.01 -29.07 3.48
C GLU A 604 -28.57 -27.66 3.78
N GLY A 605 -27.72 -26.63 3.69
CA GLY A 605 -28.08 -25.23 3.92
C GLY A 605 -28.98 -24.62 2.85
N ASP A 606 -29.44 -23.40 3.12
CA ASP A 606 -30.26 -22.61 2.19
C ASP A 606 -29.41 -22.05 1.03
N LEU A 607 -29.15 -22.90 0.03
CA LEU A 607 -28.34 -22.53 -1.14
C LEU A 607 -29.01 -21.47 -2.01
N ALA A 608 -30.33 -21.38 -2.02
CA ALA A 608 -31.04 -20.31 -2.73
C ALA A 608 -30.77 -18.95 -2.08
N GLY A 609 -30.83 -18.87 -0.75
CA GLY A 609 -30.42 -17.70 0.01
C GLY A 609 -28.96 -17.35 -0.20
N VAL A 610 -28.05 -18.34 -0.19
CA VAL A 610 -26.62 -18.13 -0.47
C VAL A 610 -26.39 -17.50 -1.84
N ARG A 611 -27.06 -18.00 -2.90
CA ARG A 611 -26.97 -17.42 -4.25
C ARG A 611 -27.49 -15.98 -4.27
N SER A 612 -28.64 -15.72 -3.64
CA SER A 612 -29.22 -14.38 -3.56
C SER A 612 -28.29 -13.39 -2.84
N VAL A 613 -27.68 -13.79 -1.72
CA VAL A 613 -26.73 -12.96 -0.97
C VAL A 613 -25.47 -12.74 -1.78
N ARG A 614 -24.92 -13.77 -2.41
CA ARG A 614 -23.75 -13.66 -3.31
C ARG A 614 -23.98 -12.60 -4.39
N ASP A 615 -25.12 -12.66 -5.06
CA ASP A 615 -25.45 -11.70 -6.11
C ASP A 615 -25.69 -10.29 -5.55
N ALA A 616 -26.21 -10.16 -4.33
CA ALA A 616 -26.36 -8.87 -3.65
C ALA A 616 -24.99 -8.25 -3.32
N VAL A 617 -24.05 -9.04 -2.80
CA VAL A 617 -22.68 -8.62 -2.51
C VAL A 617 -21.98 -8.14 -3.79
N LEU A 618 -22.06 -8.90 -4.88
CA LEU A 618 -21.50 -8.51 -6.18
C LEU A 618 -22.13 -7.22 -6.74
N ARG A 619 -23.45 -7.09 -6.67
CA ARG A 619 -24.15 -5.86 -7.13
C ARG A 619 -23.76 -4.62 -6.32
N ALA A 620 -23.38 -4.80 -5.07
CA ALA A 620 -22.87 -3.74 -4.18
C ALA A 620 -21.37 -3.46 -4.39
N GLY A 621 -20.71 -4.08 -5.37
CA GLY A 621 -19.28 -3.89 -5.64
C GLY A 621 -18.35 -4.61 -4.67
N MET A 622 -18.87 -5.52 -3.84
CA MET A 622 -18.12 -6.32 -2.87
C MET A 622 -17.82 -7.73 -3.40
N VAL A 623 -16.94 -8.46 -2.71
CA VAL A 623 -16.51 -9.81 -3.09
C VAL A 623 -17.09 -10.86 -2.13
N PRO A 624 -17.97 -11.75 -2.59
CA PRO A 624 -18.47 -12.85 -1.77
C PRO A 624 -17.58 -14.08 -1.87
N LEU A 625 -17.21 -14.66 -0.73
CA LEU A 625 -16.49 -15.95 -0.66
C LEU A 625 -17.35 -16.96 0.10
N VAL A 626 -17.77 -18.03 -0.58
CA VAL A 626 -18.51 -19.13 0.02
C VAL A 626 -17.54 -20.05 0.74
N ILE A 627 -17.90 -20.35 2.00
CA ILE A 627 -17.13 -21.16 2.93
C ILE A 627 -17.96 -22.40 3.25
N ALA A 628 -17.42 -23.59 3.00
CA ALA A 628 -18.12 -24.85 3.22
C ALA A 628 -17.19 -25.92 3.83
N PRO A 629 -17.70 -27.10 4.23
CA PRO A 629 -16.84 -28.17 4.74
C PRO A 629 -15.77 -28.65 3.76
N GLN A 630 -16.14 -28.79 2.48
CA GLN A 630 -15.30 -29.32 1.41
C GLN A 630 -15.23 -28.32 0.26
N GLY A 631 -14.09 -28.29 -0.43
CA GLY A 631 -13.95 -27.52 -1.67
C GLY A 631 -14.77 -28.10 -2.82
N GLY A 632 -14.75 -27.41 -3.96
CA GLY A 632 -15.47 -27.82 -5.17
C GLY A 632 -16.80 -27.07 -5.32
N VAL A 633 -17.88 -27.79 -5.57
CA VAL A 633 -19.19 -27.22 -5.91
C VAL A 633 -20.26 -27.83 -5.01
N LEU A 634 -21.12 -27.00 -4.43
CA LEU A 634 -22.38 -27.40 -3.80
C LEU A 634 -23.48 -27.43 -4.86
N ASP A 635 -24.44 -28.36 -4.74
CA ASP A 635 -25.55 -28.53 -5.69
C ASP A 635 -25.08 -28.72 -7.16
N ALA A 636 -24.12 -29.63 -7.36
CA ALA A 636 -23.52 -29.87 -8.67
C ALA A 636 -24.51 -30.35 -9.74
N ASP A 637 -25.57 -31.07 -9.33
CA ASP A 637 -26.62 -31.58 -10.22
C ASP A 637 -27.76 -30.56 -10.46
N GLY A 638 -27.75 -29.44 -9.73
CA GLY A 638 -28.75 -28.37 -9.77
C GLY A 638 -28.18 -27.04 -10.24
N ASP A 639 -28.20 -26.02 -9.37
CA ASP A 639 -27.65 -24.68 -9.66
C ASP A 639 -26.33 -24.48 -8.88
N PRO A 640 -25.17 -24.77 -9.49
CA PRO A 640 -23.93 -24.97 -8.76
C PRO A 640 -23.44 -23.72 -8.00
N VAL A 641 -23.08 -23.90 -6.73
CA VAL A 641 -22.39 -22.89 -5.92
C VAL A 641 -20.94 -23.32 -5.71
N THR A 642 -20.01 -22.62 -6.36
CA THR A 642 -18.58 -22.88 -6.16
C THR A 642 -18.15 -22.45 -4.76
N VAL A 643 -17.41 -23.32 -4.08
CA VAL A 643 -16.82 -23.09 -2.76
C VAL A 643 -15.42 -22.48 -2.95
N GLN A 644 -15.18 -21.30 -2.37
CA GLN A 644 -13.89 -20.61 -2.44
C GLN A 644 -13.00 -20.88 -1.23
N ARG A 645 -13.58 -21.26 -0.08
CA ARG A 645 -12.86 -21.63 1.14
C ARG A 645 -13.47 -22.84 1.80
N THR A 646 -12.63 -23.64 2.44
CA THR A 646 -13.08 -24.69 3.34
C THR A 646 -13.09 -24.19 4.79
N PHE A 647 -13.79 -24.88 5.69
CA PHE A 647 -13.67 -24.61 7.12
C PHE A 647 -12.22 -24.73 7.63
N ALA A 648 -11.39 -25.55 6.97
CA ALA A 648 -9.99 -25.73 7.34
C ALA A 648 -9.09 -24.55 6.93
N ASN A 649 -9.39 -23.84 5.84
CA ASN A 649 -8.52 -22.78 5.31
C ASN A 649 -9.07 -21.36 5.46
N ALA A 650 -10.36 -21.21 5.77
CA ALA A 650 -10.94 -19.89 6.05
C ALA A 650 -10.45 -19.36 7.41
N ARG A 651 -10.02 -18.10 7.44
CA ARG A 651 -9.78 -17.37 8.69
C ARG A 651 -10.57 -16.08 8.73
N SER A 652 -11.08 -15.73 9.91
CA SER A 652 -11.88 -14.52 10.13
C SER A 652 -11.25 -13.25 9.57
N VAL A 653 -9.91 -13.20 9.56
CA VAL A 653 -9.10 -12.07 9.14
C VAL A 653 -9.12 -11.82 7.62
N GLU A 654 -9.55 -12.80 6.81
CA GLU A 654 -9.73 -12.64 5.36
C GLU A 654 -10.97 -11.82 4.99
N PHE A 655 -11.92 -11.66 5.92
CA PHE A 655 -13.24 -11.09 5.65
C PHE A 655 -13.46 -9.78 6.39
N ASP A 656 -14.24 -8.86 5.81
CA ASP A 656 -14.73 -7.66 6.49
C ASP A 656 -16.05 -7.93 7.26
N ALA A 657 -16.84 -8.90 6.81
CA ALA A 657 -18.02 -9.43 7.51
C ALA A 657 -18.18 -10.94 7.27
N VAL A 658 -18.88 -11.60 8.20
CA VAL A 658 -19.18 -13.04 8.11
C VAL A 658 -20.69 -13.26 8.22
N LEU A 659 -21.25 -13.99 7.27
CA LEU A 659 -22.65 -14.38 7.22
C LEU A 659 -22.80 -15.89 7.34
N LEU A 660 -23.78 -16.33 8.12
CA LEU A 660 -24.09 -17.73 8.35
C LEU A 660 -25.44 -18.10 7.71
N ALA A 661 -25.44 -19.10 6.83
CA ALA A 661 -26.64 -19.66 6.21
C ALA A 661 -27.07 -20.93 6.97
N GLY A 662 -27.93 -20.77 7.99
CA GLY A 662 -28.38 -21.87 8.85
C GLY A 662 -27.32 -22.37 9.84
N ALA A 663 -27.42 -23.61 10.30
CA ALA A 663 -26.45 -24.22 11.22
C ALA A 663 -25.62 -25.28 10.48
N PRO A 664 -24.52 -24.89 9.81
CA PRO A 664 -23.74 -25.84 9.02
C PRO A 664 -23.20 -26.96 9.91
N GLY A 665 -23.38 -28.18 9.43
CA GLY A 665 -22.93 -29.40 10.06
C GLY A 665 -21.40 -29.50 10.09
N ARG A 666 -20.93 -30.53 10.79
CA ARG A 666 -19.49 -30.83 10.87
C ARG A 666 -18.98 -31.33 9.54
N GLY A 667 -17.83 -30.83 9.11
CA GLY A 667 -17.15 -31.39 7.96
C GLY A 667 -16.62 -32.79 8.23
N ASP A 668 -16.68 -33.66 7.22
CA ASP A 668 -16.07 -34.98 7.30
C ASP A 668 -14.58 -34.88 7.67
N ASP A 669 -13.90 -33.83 7.21
CA ASP A 669 -12.48 -33.54 7.44
C ASP A 669 -12.15 -33.05 8.86
N ALA A 670 -13.14 -32.87 9.73
CA ALA A 670 -12.97 -32.51 11.14
C ALA A 670 -12.41 -33.69 11.95
N TYR A 671 -11.21 -34.17 11.59
CA TYR A 671 -10.54 -35.31 12.20
C TYR A 671 -9.50 -34.86 13.24
N GLY A 672 -9.57 -35.44 14.44
CA GLY A 672 -8.46 -35.42 15.40
C GLY A 672 -8.81 -34.94 16.81
N ALA A 673 -7.92 -35.20 17.76
CA ALA A 673 -8.13 -34.92 19.19
C ALA A 673 -8.30 -33.43 19.54
N ARG A 674 -7.90 -32.50 18.65
CA ARG A 674 -8.09 -31.05 18.84
C ARG A 674 -9.54 -30.65 18.60
N ASP A 675 -10.10 -31.04 17.46
CA ASP A 675 -11.49 -30.76 17.14
C ASP A 675 -12.42 -31.59 18.01
N ALA A 676 -12.10 -32.85 18.30
CA ALA A 676 -12.89 -33.71 19.18
C ALA A 676 -13.11 -33.16 20.60
N LYS A 677 -12.17 -32.37 21.15
CA LYS A 677 -12.34 -31.68 22.45
C LYS A 677 -13.31 -30.50 22.38
N ALA A 678 -13.34 -29.79 21.25
CA ALA A 678 -14.32 -28.72 20.99
C ALA A 678 -15.66 -29.26 20.48
N ALA A 679 -15.70 -30.54 20.09
CA ALA A 679 -16.78 -31.20 19.37
C ALA A 679 -17.40 -32.40 20.15
N GLY A 680 -17.05 -32.61 21.43
CA GLY A 680 -17.62 -33.70 22.24
C GLY A 680 -19.12 -33.55 22.55
N PRO A 681 -19.78 -34.55 23.17
CA PRO A 681 -21.16 -34.43 23.66
C PRO A 681 -21.37 -33.30 24.69
N GLU A 682 -20.27 -32.87 25.32
CA GLU A 682 -20.18 -31.73 26.23
C GLU A 682 -19.69 -30.44 25.53
N ALA A 683 -19.70 -30.39 24.20
CA ALA A 683 -19.40 -29.16 23.45
C ALA A 683 -20.30 -28.02 23.92
N ALA A 684 -19.71 -26.83 24.10
CA ALA A 684 -20.37 -25.67 24.68
C ALA A 684 -21.79 -25.48 24.12
N ASN A 685 -22.78 -25.60 25.00
CA ASN A 685 -24.20 -25.34 24.74
C ASN A 685 -24.95 -26.33 23.81
N GLY A 686 -24.39 -27.51 23.49
CA GLY A 686 -25.13 -28.59 22.81
C GLY A 686 -25.45 -28.36 21.32
N VAL A 687 -24.72 -27.45 20.65
CA VAL A 687 -24.94 -27.10 19.24
C VAL A 687 -24.12 -28.02 18.31
N ALA A 688 -24.79 -28.63 17.33
CA ALA A 688 -24.21 -29.59 16.39
C ALA A 688 -23.51 -28.92 15.18
N THR A 689 -22.58 -27.98 15.41
CA THR A 689 -21.81 -27.30 14.35
C THR A 689 -20.31 -27.65 14.41
N ASP A 690 -19.55 -27.21 13.40
CA ASP A 690 -18.10 -27.39 13.30
C ASP A 690 -17.36 -26.39 14.21
N PRO A 691 -16.41 -26.84 15.06
CA PRO A 691 -15.67 -25.95 15.96
C PRO A 691 -14.85 -24.87 15.22
N ARG A 692 -14.45 -25.13 13.96
CA ARG A 692 -13.72 -24.15 13.14
C ARG A 692 -14.61 -22.97 12.74
N VAL A 693 -15.92 -23.21 12.55
CA VAL A 693 -16.91 -22.15 12.31
C VAL A 693 -17.10 -21.30 13.57
N LEU A 694 -17.15 -21.93 14.76
CA LEU A 694 -17.23 -21.19 16.03
C LEU A 694 -16.00 -20.29 16.25
N LEU A 695 -14.79 -20.80 15.98
CA LEU A 695 -13.57 -20.01 16.04
C LEU A 695 -13.64 -18.81 15.08
N LEU A 696 -14.03 -19.05 13.82
CA LEU A 696 -14.14 -18.00 12.81
C LEU A 696 -15.10 -16.89 13.24
N LEU A 697 -16.28 -17.24 13.75
CA LEU A 697 -17.28 -16.29 14.24
C LEU A 697 -16.81 -15.54 15.49
N SER A 698 -16.18 -16.24 16.43
CA SER A 698 -15.66 -15.65 17.67
C SER A 698 -14.55 -14.64 17.40
N GLU A 699 -13.60 -14.98 16.51
CA GLU A 699 -12.56 -14.04 16.08
C GLU A 699 -13.15 -12.84 15.34
N ALA A 700 -14.08 -13.05 14.39
CA ALA A 700 -14.74 -11.95 13.67
C ALA A 700 -15.47 -11.00 14.64
N PHE A 701 -16.17 -11.57 15.62
CA PHE A 701 -16.87 -10.80 16.65
C PHE A 701 -15.88 -10.00 17.52
N ARG A 702 -14.81 -10.64 18.00
CA ARG A 702 -13.75 -10.01 18.81
C ARG A 702 -13.04 -8.89 18.05
N HIS A 703 -12.87 -9.02 16.74
CA HIS A 703 -12.26 -8.00 15.90
C HIS A 703 -13.23 -6.87 15.50
N GLY A 704 -14.43 -6.81 16.07
CA GLY A 704 -15.40 -5.73 15.81
C GLY A 704 -16.07 -5.81 14.44
N LYS A 705 -16.03 -6.96 13.76
CA LYS A 705 -16.67 -7.13 12.45
C LYS A 705 -18.18 -7.32 12.60
N ALA A 706 -18.91 -6.98 11.54
CA ALA A 706 -20.32 -7.36 11.43
C ALA A 706 -20.41 -8.89 11.26
N VAL A 707 -21.28 -9.51 12.05
CA VAL A 707 -21.59 -10.94 11.96
C VAL A 707 -23.09 -11.06 11.75
N GLY A 708 -23.52 -11.86 10.79
CA GLY A 708 -24.94 -12.04 10.54
C GLY A 708 -25.30 -13.45 10.16
N GLY A 709 -26.60 -13.71 10.02
CA GLY A 709 -27.08 -14.98 9.51
C GLY A 709 -28.59 -15.07 9.41
N TRP A 710 -29.05 -16.08 8.68
CA TRP A 710 -30.47 -16.36 8.48
C TRP A 710 -30.81 -17.83 8.70
N GLY A 711 -32.07 -18.11 9.04
CA GLY A 711 -32.51 -19.43 9.49
C GLY A 711 -32.09 -19.74 10.92
N GLU A 712 -31.83 -21.01 11.23
CA GLU A 712 -31.51 -21.49 12.59
C GLU A 712 -30.08 -21.17 13.04
N VAL A 713 -29.72 -19.88 13.10
CA VAL A 713 -28.35 -19.40 13.40
C VAL A 713 -28.12 -19.03 14.86
N ALA A 714 -29.19 -18.79 15.63
CA ALA A 714 -29.11 -18.22 16.98
C ALA A 714 -28.25 -19.07 17.93
N GLY A 715 -28.42 -20.39 17.91
CA GLY A 715 -27.63 -21.31 18.74
C GLY A 715 -26.13 -21.30 18.39
N VAL A 716 -25.79 -21.25 17.10
CA VAL A 716 -24.40 -21.20 16.64
C VAL A 716 -23.72 -19.89 17.06
N LEU A 717 -24.43 -18.76 16.89
CA LEU A 717 -23.94 -17.44 17.28
C LEU A 717 -23.75 -17.32 18.80
N GLU A 718 -24.68 -17.85 19.60
CA GLU A 718 -24.54 -17.91 21.06
C GLU A 718 -23.32 -18.75 21.47
N ALA A 719 -23.13 -19.92 20.86
CA ALA A 719 -21.98 -20.80 21.11
C ALA A 719 -20.63 -20.17 20.72
N ALA A 720 -20.62 -19.27 19.73
CA ALA A 720 -19.43 -18.50 19.35
C ALA A 720 -19.15 -17.27 20.25
N GLY A 721 -20.04 -16.97 21.21
CA GLY A 721 -19.95 -15.77 22.05
C GLY A 721 -20.41 -14.49 21.36
N ALA A 722 -21.21 -14.61 20.29
CA ALA A 722 -21.73 -13.51 19.48
C ALA A 722 -23.28 -13.47 19.51
N PRO A 723 -23.92 -13.34 20.69
CA PRO A 723 -25.38 -13.43 20.79
C PRO A 723 -26.07 -12.30 20.04
N ALA A 724 -27.25 -12.57 19.49
CA ALA A 724 -28.01 -11.64 18.62
C ALA A 724 -28.42 -10.32 19.30
N THR A 725 -28.31 -10.23 20.62
CA THR A 725 -28.58 -9.01 21.40
C THR A 725 -27.42 -8.02 21.39
N ARG A 726 -26.22 -8.43 20.95
CA ARG A 726 -25.02 -7.59 20.97
C ARG A 726 -24.94 -6.74 19.71
N PRO A 727 -24.38 -5.51 19.80
CA PRO A 727 -24.24 -4.64 18.64
C PRO A 727 -23.48 -5.31 17.48
N GLY A 728 -23.97 -5.08 16.26
CA GLY A 728 -23.36 -5.60 15.03
C GLY A 728 -23.57 -7.08 14.76
N VAL A 729 -24.44 -7.76 15.53
CA VAL A 729 -24.93 -9.10 15.22
C VAL A 729 -26.30 -8.98 14.57
N VAL A 730 -26.43 -9.46 13.33
CA VAL A 730 -27.64 -9.29 12.51
C VAL A 730 -28.27 -10.65 12.20
N THR A 731 -29.44 -10.93 12.76
CA THR A 731 -30.21 -12.14 12.45
C THR A 731 -31.57 -11.80 11.83
N GLY A 732 -32.11 -12.69 11.00
CA GLY A 732 -33.45 -12.58 10.43
C GLY A 732 -33.79 -13.72 9.47
N ASP A 733 -35.04 -13.82 9.05
CA ASP A 733 -35.50 -14.92 8.18
C ASP A 733 -35.20 -14.67 6.69
N SER A 734 -34.95 -13.42 6.30
CA SER A 734 -34.70 -13.00 4.92
C SER A 734 -33.19 -12.79 4.68
N PRO A 735 -32.54 -13.60 3.81
CA PRO A 735 -31.12 -13.45 3.50
C PRO A 735 -30.76 -12.06 2.98
N GLY A 736 -31.61 -11.48 2.12
CA GLY A 736 -31.40 -10.14 1.56
C GLY A 736 -31.45 -9.04 2.63
N THR A 737 -32.41 -9.10 3.54
CA THR A 737 -32.54 -8.11 4.63
C THR A 737 -31.37 -8.18 5.61
N VAL A 738 -30.87 -9.39 5.89
CA VAL A 738 -29.65 -9.56 6.69
C VAL A 738 -28.46 -8.92 5.99
N MET A 739 -28.28 -9.17 4.69
CA MET A 739 -27.20 -8.58 3.91
C MET A 739 -27.28 -7.04 3.87
N ASP A 740 -28.46 -6.46 3.64
CA ASP A 740 -28.64 -5.00 3.59
C ASP A 740 -28.20 -4.33 4.91
N ARG A 741 -28.61 -4.88 6.04
CA ARG A 741 -28.22 -4.39 7.37
C ARG A 741 -26.72 -4.57 7.66
N VAL A 742 -26.12 -5.66 7.17
CA VAL A 742 -24.67 -5.87 7.28
C VAL A 742 -23.90 -4.90 6.39
N ALA A 743 -24.42 -4.57 5.20
CA ALA A 743 -23.83 -3.56 4.33
C ALA A 743 -23.82 -2.16 4.97
N GLU A 744 -24.88 -1.79 5.69
CA GLU A 744 -24.91 -0.54 6.49
C GLU A 744 -23.78 -0.50 7.53
N LEU A 745 -23.58 -1.60 8.27
CA LEU A 745 -22.52 -1.71 9.28
C LEU A 745 -21.11 -1.67 8.66
N LEU A 746 -20.92 -2.26 7.47
CA LEU A 746 -19.65 -2.23 6.76
C LEU A 746 -19.20 -0.81 6.38
N GLY A 747 -20.15 0.11 6.18
CA GLY A 747 -19.83 1.51 5.91
C GLY A 747 -19.11 2.21 7.07
N ALA A 748 -19.37 1.81 8.32
CA ALA A 748 -18.65 2.28 9.51
C ALA A 748 -17.34 1.48 9.78
N HIS A 749 -17.00 0.53 8.91
CA HIS A 749 -15.85 -0.39 8.95
C HIS A 749 -15.82 -1.40 10.11
N ARG A 750 -16.09 -0.97 11.35
CA ARG A 750 -16.21 -1.84 12.54
C ARG A 750 -17.33 -1.34 13.45
N VAL A 751 -17.78 -2.24 14.31
CA VAL A 751 -18.86 -2.01 15.26
C VAL A 751 -18.27 -1.57 16.59
N TRP A 752 -17.85 -0.31 16.66
CA TRP A 752 -17.12 0.24 17.81
C TRP A 752 -17.98 0.26 19.09
N GLU A 753 -19.30 0.45 19.00
CA GLU A 753 -20.17 0.43 20.18
C GLU A 753 -20.23 -0.93 20.89
N ARG A 754 -19.73 -2.00 20.25
CA ARG A 754 -19.58 -3.32 20.88
C ARG A 754 -18.53 -3.28 22.01
N PHE A 755 -17.55 -2.42 21.89
CA PHE A 755 -16.40 -2.27 22.79
C PHE A 755 -16.29 -0.81 23.24
N PRO A 756 -17.14 -0.37 24.19
CA PRO A 756 -17.05 1.00 24.70
C PRO A 756 -15.68 1.21 25.37
N ALA A 757 -15.00 2.29 25.00
CA ALA A 757 -13.73 2.68 25.58
C ALA A 757 -13.86 2.97 27.08
N ALA A 758 -12.80 2.69 27.83
CA ALA A 758 -12.70 2.73 29.27
C ALA A 758 -11.75 3.81 29.81
N ILE A 759 -11.20 4.67 28.94
CA ILE A 759 -10.22 5.72 29.29
C ILE A 759 -10.84 7.02 29.78
#